data_AF-A0A4V2AWF8-F1
#
_entry.id   AF-A0A4V2AWF8-F1
#
_cell.length_a   1.000
_cell.length_b   1.000
_cell.length_c   1.000
_cell.angle_alpha   90.00
_cell.angle_beta   90.00
_cell.angle_gamma   90.00
#
_symmetry.space_group_name_H-M   'P 1'
#
loop_
_entity.id
_entity.type
_entity.pdbx_description
1 polymer ?
#
loop_
_entity_poly.entity_id
_entity_poly.type
_entity_poly.pdbx_seq_one_letter_code
_entity_poly.pdbx_strand_id
1 'polypeptide(L)'
;MYDVAAGLSCLYEKCPDATRVASGDTGPGLSSKCCALGLIIDAAQGLFDNGLIGALDGAYTVTLIVTNASGCTDTLTVPDFIRLQLPQVSVPQLPTNGCIPFTIRPVPVINTADVITSFNWDFEDGTTSTQQQPTHTYNLQGTYTVKLFFTTSTGCTDSLIFNAGVRVGSQPVTDFSATPLETCAFQPVQFTSLATPVNEWIWDFGDGTTSGLENPSHVYSDTGYFTVRLIALNNGCPDTMTRINYVHILPPIARFTAAADCSNRLRFTFTDESVAPQTWLWDFGDGTTSALQSPDHIYANFGSYTVTLTVTNGACSHSTTRVITPSSQRPDFTISTSAACKGEPVIFTPTNYDPALTSSFLWYFGSGVPESSQPGNSVTYAYNFSGNFTVMMIAIDLNGCRDTVIKPAIVRINGPVANFIAQPPSGCAGNNILFADLSVTDGVNAITQWTWDFGDGQTQTFTAPPFTHVYSTADTFSVTLSITDAAGCQNSFSRSAYIVVTDPQPDFISPDSISCPNAPVRFTNLSFPATVTSVWDFGDGTTSTAASPTHTYADTGYYTVKLFITDNAFCVDSIVKLNYVHIVTPLASFTVNDSLSACTPLEVQFTNTSENYIASAWDFGPGEGNSALPNPVHYYSSPGIYNVRLIITSPGGCLDTSFMNITVLDTAGLRFDYSPVIGCNPLTVNFSAVGPSSTQSYYWDFGDGSTITNLPNVTHTYQSFGNFLPKVILLDPPGCVIPVAGIDTIHIRGANILFGISDSLLCDAGTVNFTDSTTSSDPVVRYTWNFGDGSTSSLQNPAHYYSAPGIYDVSLNVETSSGCVNTFTKTAAVKVVARPDIAIAGDTTVCIYDSLLHAGIFLQPDTSVVTWSWNFPNGNSFAYFSANGSSFPFQDGVVLTTGNATSATGPNASILSEGPSNWPGDSDLENAIQLGNTVNATVLEFDFIPAASYFSFDYIFSSEQYLSSPSANQCGFTDGFAFLLKKAGTSEPYQNLSVVPGTTTPVTVNSVRGAGTICPVSNPNYFDAFNDFEHPTNY
;
A
#
# COMPACT_ATOMS: atom_id res chain seq x y z
N MET A 1 27.88 -14.63 -24.79
CA MET A 1 27.18 -14.48 -23.50
C MET A 1 25.79 -13.99 -23.85
N TYR A 2 24.81 -14.83 -23.53
CA TYR A 2 23.35 -14.72 -23.67
C TYR A 2 22.78 -13.43 -24.25
N ASP A 3 22.18 -13.57 -25.44
CA ASP A 3 21.22 -12.62 -26.01
C ASP A 3 19.87 -13.35 -25.96
N VAL A 4 19.14 -13.17 -24.84
CA VAL A 4 17.82 -13.78 -24.63
C VAL A 4 16.93 -12.75 -23.95
N ALA A 5 16.17 -12.03 -24.76
CA ALA A 5 14.88 -11.48 -24.40
C ALA A 5 14.16 -11.17 -25.72
N ALA A 6 13.27 -12.07 -26.15
CA ALA A 6 12.31 -11.79 -27.22
C ALA A 6 11.29 -10.75 -26.72
N GLY A 7 11.72 -9.49 -26.65
CA GLY A 7 10.87 -8.31 -26.59
C GLY A 7 10.98 -7.58 -27.93
N LEU A 8 9.86 -7.09 -28.47
CA LEU A 8 9.87 -6.28 -29.69
C LEU A 8 10.81 -5.07 -29.50
N SER A 9 11.97 -5.11 -30.16
CA SER A 9 12.98 -4.07 -30.09
C SER A 9 12.66 -2.94 -31.08
N CYS A 10 12.38 -1.75 -30.57
CA CYS A 10 12.32 -0.55 -31.40
C CYS A 10 13.71 0.11 -31.45
N LEU A 11 14.34 0.11 -32.63
CA LEU A 11 15.51 0.93 -32.93
C LEU A 11 15.02 2.25 -33.56
N TYR A 12 15.42 3.41 -33.03
CA TYR A 12 15.22 4.67 -33.75
C TYR A 12 16.48 5.54 -33.77
N GLU A 13 16.97 5.80 -34.98
CA GLU A 13 17.93 6.85 -35.28
C GLU A 13 17.23 8.23 -35.30
N LYS A 14 17.73 9.16 -34.47
CA LYS A 14 17.63 10.63 -34.52
C LYS A 14 16.25 11.25 -34.89
N CYS A 15 15.57 11.79 -33.89
CA CYS A 15 14.65 12.93 -34.07
C CYS A 15 15.34 14.25 -33.62
N PRO A 16 15.19 15.38 -34.34
CA PRO A 16 15.81 16.65 -33.99
C PRO A 16 15.01 17.45 -32.93
N ASP A 17 15.76 18.09 -32.03
CA ASP A 17 15.41 19.04 -30.96
C ASP A 17 13.98 19.61 -30.90
N ALA A 18 13.32 19.40 -29.75
CA ALA A 18 12.15 20.17 -29.33
C ALA A 18 12.49 21.00 -28.08
N THR A 19 12.82 22.28 -28.27
CA THR A 19 12.76 23.29 -27.21
C THR A 19 11.59 24.24 -27.46
N ARG A 20 10.84 24.53 -26.38
CA ARG A 20 10.00 25.71 -26.07
C ARG A 20 8.47 25.74 -26.34
N VAL A 21 7.77 25.79 -25.20
CA VAL A 21 6.66 26.71 -24.76
C VAL A 21 5.18 26.32 -25.00
N ALA A 22 4.53 26.08 -23.85
CA ALA A 22 3.15 26.31 -23.41
C ALA A 22 2.19 27.15 -24.28
N SER A 23 0.97 26.64 -24.48
CA SER A 23 -0.32 27.22 -24.04
C SER A 23 -1.50 26.77 -24.94
N GLY A 24 -2.63 26.40 -24.33
CA GLY A 24 -3.97 26.52 -24.92
C GLY A 24 -4.52 25.31 -25.69
N ASP A 25 -5.55 24.72 -25.10
CA ASP A 25 -6.51 23.72 -25.60
C ASP A 25 -6.88 23.77 -27.11
N THR A 26 -6.90 22.61 -27.79
CA THR A 26 -8.10 21.93 -28.37
C THR A 26 -7.72 20.86 -29.43
N GLY A 27 -8.00 19.59 -29.12
CA GLY A 27 -8.15 18.46 -30.06
C GLY A 27 -6.91 17.59 -30.33
N PRO A 28 -6.95 16.24 -30.20
CA PRO A 28 -5.82 15.40 -30.54
C PRO A 28 -5.81 15.10 -32.04
N GLY A 29 -5.21 16.01 -32.80
CA GLY A 29 -4.50 15.68 -34.02
C GLY A 29 -3.01 15.66 -33.74
N LEU A 30 -2.52 14.67 -32.99
CA LEU A 30 -1.09 14.53 -32.70
C LEU A 30 -0.43 13.60 -33.72
N SER A 31 0.06 14.19 -34.81
CA SER A 31 1.14 13.60 -35.59
C SER A 31 2.46 13.88 -34.86
N SER A 32 2.92 12.97 -34.01
CA SER A 32 4.29 13.01 -33.49
C SER A 32 4.90 11.61 -33.55
N LYS A 33 5.77 11.45 -34.55
CA LYS A 33 6.57 10.27 -34.84
C LYS A 33 7.59 10.04 -33.72
N CYS A 34 7.22 9.25 -32.72
CA CYS A 34 8.14 8.49 -31.88
C CYS A 34 7.55 7.08 -31.80
N CYS A 35 8.39 6.02 -31.76
CA CYS A 35 7.94 4.64 -31.61
C CYS A 35 7.20 4.47 -30.28
N ALA A 36 5.89 4.71 -30.29
CA ALA A 36 4.98 4.23 -29.27
C ALA A 36 4.72 2.76 -29.58
N LEU A 37 5.11 1.85 -28.69
CA LEU A 37 4.45 0.55 -28.64
C LEU A 37 3.08 0.82 -28.02
N GLY A 38 2.09 1.10 -28.88
CA GLY A 38 0.69 1.04 -28.47
C GLY A 38 0.37 -0.43 -28.21
N LEU A 39 0.17 -0.79 -26.94
CA LEU A 39 -0.34 -2.09 -26.58
C LEU A 39 -1.85 -1.92 -26.49
N ILE A 40 -2.57 -2.37 -27.51
CA ILE A 40 -4.02 -2.50 -27.44
C ILE A 40 -4.27 -3.71 -26.56
N ILE A 41 -4.53 -3.47 -25.28
CA ILE A 41 -5.06 -4.50 -24.40
C ILE A 41 -6.54 -4.30 -24.41
N ASP A 42 -7.25 -5.24 -25.00
CA ASP A 42 -8.70 -5.30 -24.91
C ASP A 42 -9.06 -5.55 -23.44
N ALA A 43 -9.26 -4.47 -22.69
CA ALA A 43 -9.49 -4.48 -21.24
C ALA A 43 -10.84 -5.09 -20.85
N ALA A 44 -11.60 -5.61 -21.82
CA ALA A 44 -12.92 -6.18 -21.58
C ALA A 44 -12.89 -7.54 -20.84
N GLN A 45 -11.81 -8.32 -20.89
CA GLN A 45 -11.88 -9.70 -20.37
C GLN A 45 -11.62 -9.84 -18.87
N GLY A 46 -10.72 -9.07 -18.28
CA GLY A 46 -10.42 -9.19 -16.86
C GLY A 46 -11.51 -8.63 -15.91
N LEU A 47 -12.46 -7.85 -16.42
CA LEU A 47 -13.52 -7.24 -15.60
C LEU A 47 -14.53 -8.25 -15.02
N PHE A 48 -14.50 -9.50 -15.50
CA PHE A 48 -15.51 -10.51 -15.15
C PHE A 48 -15.00 -11.66 -14.28
N ASP A 49 -13.70 -11.74 -13.99
CA ASP A 49 -13.06 -12.93 -13.39
C ASP A 49 -13.27 -13.10 -11.86
N ASN A 50 -13.84 -12.12 -11.15
CA ASN A 50 -13.95 -12.19 -9.69
C ASN A 50 -15.36 -12.39 -9.12
N GLY A 51 -16.38 -12.70 -9.94
CA GLY A 51 -17.72 -13.00 -9.41
C GLY A 51 -18.37 -11.87 -8.59
N LEU A 52 -17.88 -10.63 -8.72
CA LEU A 52 -18.50 -9.43 -8.18
C LEU A 52 -19.50 -8.88 -9.20
N ILE A 53 -20.70 -9.50 -9.24
CA ILE A 53 -21.87 -8.83 -9.78
C ILE A 53 -22.17 -7.66 -8.82
N GLY A 54 -21.70 -6.46 -9.14
CA GLY A 54 -22.15 -5.26 -8.44
C GLY A 54 -21.17 -4.09 -8.31
N ALA A 55 -20.52 -3.64 -9.40
CA ALA A 55 -20.17 -2.23 -9.60
C ALA A 55 -19.50 -2.08 -10.98
N LEU A 56 -20.28 -1.64 -11.98
CA LEU A 56 -19.74 -1.16 -13.26
C LEU A 56 -19.13 0.25 -13.14
N ASP A 57 -19.27 0.88 -11.97
CA ASP A 57 -18.68 2.16 -11.63
C ASP A 57 -17.44 1.93 -10.76
N GLY A 58 -16.27 2.36 -11.22
CA GLY A 58 -15.02 2.11 -10.52
C GLY A 58 -13.82 2.86 -11.10
N ALA A 59 -12.84 3.13 -10.23
CA ALA A 59 -11.55 3.70 -10.61
C ALA A 59 -10.47 2.63 -10.46
N TYR A 60 -9.65 2.44 -11.50
CA TYR A 60 -8.68 1.36 -11.59
C TYR A 60 -7.27 1.89 -11.73
N THR A 61 -6.35 1.32 -10.95
CA THR A 61 -4.92 1.70 -10.92
C THR A 61 -4.15 0.95 -12.00
N VAL A 62 -3.31 1.65 -12.77
CA VAL A 62 -2.44 1.04 -13.79
C VAL A 62 -0.99 1.13 -13.36
N THR A 63 -0.22 0.04 -13.50
CA THR A 63 1.23 0.03 -13.25
C THR A 63 1.99 -0.32 -14.53
N LEU A 64 2.99 0.49 -14.86
CA LEU A 64 3.91 0.31 -15.98
C LEU A 64 5.33 0.15 -15.46
N ILE A 65 6.00 -0.93 -15.87
CA ILE A 65 7.40 -1.22 -15.56
C ILE A 65 8.18 -1.24 -16.87
N VAL A 66 9.28 -0.51 -16.94
CA VAL A 66 10.14 -0.46 -18.14
C VAL A 66 11.56 -0.80 -17.75
N THR A 67 12.16 -1.73 -18.46
CA THR A 67 13.54 -2.16 -18.24
C THR A 67 14.36 -1.88 -19.49
N ASN A 68 15.47 -1.15 -19.38
CA ASN A 68 16.36 -0.99 -20.54
C ASN A 68 17.27 -2.19 -20.77
N ALA A 69 17.90 -2.26 -21.94
CA ALA A 69 18.82 -3.33 -22.33
C ALA A 69 20.05 -3.47 -21.41
N SER A 70 20.32 -2.50 -20.54
CA SER A 70 21.36 -2.60 -19.50
C SER A 70 20.81 -3.06 -18.15
N GLY A 71 19.53 -3.43 -18.04
CA GLY A 71 18.90 -3.96 -16.84
C GLY A 71 18.41 -2.92 -15.84
N CYS A 72 18.45 -1.61 -16.17
CA CYS A 72 17.90 -0.56 -15.30
C CYS A 72 16.39 -0.46 -15.47
N THR A 73 15.66 -0.43 -14.35
CA THR A 73 14.19 -0.40 -14.34
C THR A 73 13.65 0.94 -13.85
N ASP A 74 12.50 1.35 -14.39
CA ASP A 74 11.63 2.35 -13.80
C ASP A 74 10.21 1.79 -13.64
N THR A 75 9.48 2.27 -12.63
CA THR A 75 8.12 1.81 -12.31
C THR A 75 7.21 3.00 -12.05
N LEU A 76 6.15 3.10 -12.86
CA LEU A 76 5.13 4.11 -12.74
C LEU A 76 3.79 3.46 -12.36
N THR A 77 3.29 3.79 -11.18
CA THR A 77 1.94 3.41 -10.73
C THR A 77 1.06 4.64 -10.68
N VAL A 78 -0.02 4.66 -11.47
CA VAL A 78 -0.99 5.76 -11.49
C VAL A 78 -2.32 5.26 -10.92
N PRO A 79 -2.70 5.69 -9.69
CA PRO A 79 -3.99 5.33 -9.12
C PRO A 79 -5.13 5.99 -9.90
N ASP A 80 -6.29 5.32 -9.95
CA ASP A 80 -7.53 5.81 -10.57
C ASP A 80 -7.39 6.25 -12.04
N PHE A 81 -6.45 5.66 -12.78
CA PHE A 81 -6.14 6.04 -14.16
C PHE A 81 -7.30 5.73 -15.12
N ILE A 82 -7.96 4.58 -14.97
CA ILE A 82 -9.15 4.21 -15.75
C ILE A 82 -10.39 4.45 -14.90
N ARG A 83 -11.38 5.18 -15.43
CA ARG A 83 -12.67 5.42 -14.78
C ARG A 83 -13.82 4.93 -15.65
N LEU A 84 -14.61 4.00 -15.11
CA LEU A 84 -15.86 3.52 -15.69
C LEU A 84 -17.02 4.17 -14.94
N GLN A 85 -17.96 4.80 -15.66
CA GLN A 85 -19.19 5.33 -15.08
C GLN A 85 -20.35 5.28 -16.09
N LEU A 86 -21.47 4.68 -15.70
CA LEU A 86 -22.69 4.69 -16.53
C LEU A 86 -23.33 6.08 -16.61
N PRO A 87 -23.80 6.54 -17.80
CA PRO A 87 -24.48 7.80 -17.91
C PRO A 87 -25.88 7.74 -17.26
N GLN A 88 -26.07 8.39 -16.12
CA GLN A 88 -27.37 8.45 -15.45
C GLN A 88 -28.22 9.57 -16.05
N VAL A 89 -29.25 9.19 -16.82
CA VAL A 89 -30.22 10.12 -17.43
C VAL A 89 -31.63 9.79 -16.97
N SER A 90 -32.40 10.79 -16.54
CA SER A 90 -33.82 10.62 -16.17
C SER A 90 -34.67 11.78 -16.68
N VAL A 91 -35.97 11.56 -16.91
CA VAL A 91 -36.91 12.59 -17.40
C VAL A 91 -38.11 12.63 -16.45
N PRO A 92 -38.03 13.39 -15.34
CA PRO A 92 -39.03 13.33 -14.27
C PRO A 92 -40.42 13.86 -14.67
N GLN A 93 -40.56 14.56 -15.81
CA GLN A 93 -41.87 15.03 -16.30
C GLN A 93 -42.69 13.97 -17.07
N LEU A 94 -42.16 12.75 -17.25
CA LEU A 94 -42.86 11.65 -17.91
C LEU A 94 -43.02 10.46 -16.93
N PRO A 95 -44.16 9.73 -16.94
CA PRO A 95 -45.32 9.92 -17.81
C PRO A 95 -46.21 11.11 -17.39
N THR A 96 -46.92 11.72 -18.34
CA THR A 96 -47.84 12.85 -18.12
C THR A 96 -49.12 12.71 -18.94
N ASN A 97 -50.16 13.47 -18.60
CA ASN A 97 -51.42 13.50 -19.35
C ASN A 97 -52.06 14.89 -19.40
N GLY A 98 -53.06 15.10 -20.27
CA GLY A 98 -53.78 16.37 -20.36
C GLY A 98 -54.78 16.51 -21.51
N CYS A 99 -55.35 17.72 -21.65
CA CYS A 99 -56.37 18.04 -22.65
C CYS A 99 -55.77 18.43 -24.01
N ILE A 100 -56.38 17.99 -25.12
CA ILE A 100 -56.07 18.53 -26.45
C ILE A 100 -56.36 20.05 -26.54
N PRO A 101 -55.47 20.87 -27.14
CA PRO A 101 -54.08 20.57 -27.48
C PRO A 101 -53.18 20.53 -26.22
N PHE A 102 -52.35 19.50 -26.08
CA PHE A 102 -51.49 19.29 -24.90
C PHE A 102 -50.01 19.44 -25.25
N THR A 103 -49.35 20.42 -24.64
CA THR A 103 -47.93 20.72 -24.87
C THR A 103 -47.06 20.17 -23.73
N ILE A 104 -46.05 19.38 -24.07
CA ILE A 104 -45.02 18.90 -23.14
C ILE A 104 -43.67 19.59 -23.41
N ARG A 105 -42.89 19.73 -22.34
CA ARG A 105 -41.49 20.18 -22.38
C ARG A 105 -40.63 19.27 -21.50
N PRO A 106 -40.27 18.06 -21.99
CA PRO A 106 -39.44 17.14 -21.23
C PRO A 106 -38.04 17.73 -21.05
N VAL A 107 -37.51 17.64 -19.83
CA VAL A 107 -36.16 18.10 -19.48
C VAL A 107 -35.39 16.90 -18.92
N PRO A 108 -34.39 16.38 -19.63
CA PRO A 108 -33.55 15.32 -19.11
C PRO A 108 -32.64 15.88 -18.01
N VAL A 109 -32.64 15.23 -16.86
CA VAL A 109 -31.66 15.41 -15.79
C VAL A 109 -30.51 14.45 -16.07
N ILE A 110 -29.32 15.01 -16.26
CA ILE A 110 -28.12 14.31 -16.74
C ILE A 110 -27.07 14.36 -15.63
N ASN A 111 -26.60 13.19 -15.19
CA ASN A 111 -25.51 13.05 -14.24
C ASN A 111 -24.50 12.02 -14.77
N THR A 112 -23.52 12.49 -15.53
CA THR A 112 -22.59 11.66 -16.30
C THR A 112 -21.18 12.24 -16.23
N ALA A 113 -20.15 11.40 -16.15
CA ALA A 113 -18.76 11.86 -16.27
C ALA A 113 -18.39 12.25 -17.70
N ASP A 114 -18.96 11.54 -18.69
CA ASP A 114 -18.82 11.87 -20.10
C ASP A 114 -20.02 12.70 -20.59
N VAL A 115 -19.75 13.80 -21.27
CA VAL A 115 -20.75 14.78 -21.67
C VAL A 115 -21.61 14.23 -22.82
N ILE A 116 -22.94 14.34 -22.71
CA ILE A 116 -23.86 13.97 -23.79
C ILE A 116 -23.82 15.02 -24.91
N THR A 117 -23.53 14.59 -26.13
CA THR A 117 -23.39 15.45 -27.31
C THR A 117 -24.59 15.38 -28.26
N SER A 118 -25.35 14.29 -28.23
CA SER A 118 -26.49 14.08 -29.12
C SER A 118 -27.73 13.62 -28.35
N PHE A 119 -28.90 14.13 -28.76
CA PHE A 119 -30.22 13.71 -28.29
C PHE A 119 -31.10 13.42 -29.50
N ASN A 120 -31.97 12.43 -29.41
CA ASN A 120 -33.01 12.14 -30.38
C ASN A 120 -34.28 11.65 -29.68
N TRP A 121 -35.30 12.50 -29.69
CA TRP A 121 -36.62 12.23 -29.15
C TRP A 121 -37.54 11.70 -30.24
N ASP A 122 -38.28 10.64 -29.94
CA ASP A 122 -39.40 10.13 -30.72
C ASP A 122 -40.68 10.23 -29.88
N PHE A 123 -41.66 10.97 -30.38
CA PHE A 123 -42.93 11.25 -29.69
C PHE A 123 -44.06 10.30 -30.09
N GLU A 124 -43.80 9.35 -31.00
CA GLU A 124 -44.76 8.38 -31.58
C GLU A 124 -46.05 8.97 -32.18
N ASP A 125 -46.02 10.24 -32.56
CA ASP A 125 -47.06 10.88 -33.38
C ASP A 125 -46.58 11.14 -34.82
N GLY A 126 -45.41 10.59 -35.18
CA GLY A 126 -44.72 10.80 -36.45
C GLY A 126 -43.72 11.96 -36.43
N THR A 127 -43.54 12.63 -35.29
CA THR A 127 -42.55 13.71 -35.13
C THR A 127 -41.39 13.31 -34.22
N THR A 128 -40.20 13.88 -34.48
CA THR A 128 -38.99 13.68 -33.69
C THR A 128 -38.31 15.02 -33.37
N SER A 129 -37.38 15.04 -32.41
CA SER A 129 -36.58 16.22 -32.11
C SER A 129 -35.16 15.88 -31.67
N THR A 130 -34.18 16.67 -32.12
CA THR A 130 -32.78 16.55 -31.71
C THR A 130 -32.36 17.53 -30.61
N GLN A 131 -33.29 18.36 -30.13
CA GLN A 131 -33.01 19.31 -29.05
C GLN A 131 -32.90 18.57 -27.71
N GLN A 132 -31.99 19.00 -26.84
CA GLN A 132 -31.89 18.47 -25.48
C GLN A 132 -33.19 18.68 -24.67
N GLN A 133 -33.83 19.84 -24.82
CA GLN A 133 -35.09 20.20 -24.17
C GLN A 133 -36.14 20.59 -25.22
N PRO A 134 -36.77 19.63 -25.90
CA PRO A 134 -37.73 19.92 -26.95
C PRO A 134 -39.04 20.46 -26.35
N THR A 135 -39.83 21.15 -27.17
CA THR A 135 -41.23 21.45 -26.88
C THR A 135 -42.09 20.79 -27.95
N HIS A 136 -43.07 19.97 -27.54
CA HIS A 136 -43.90 19.20 -28.45
C HIS A 136 -45.38 19.30 -28.06
N THR A 137 -46.29 19.40 -29.04
CA THR A 137 -47.73 19.58 -28.82
C THR A 137 -48.55 18.51 -29.52
N TYR A 138 -49.28 17.73 -28.72
CA TYR A 138 -50.21 16.72 -29.19
C TYR A 138 -51.59 17.34 -29.43
N ASN A 139 -52.08 17.27 -30.66
CA ASN A 139 -53.37 17.86 -31.07
C ASN A 139 -54.51 16.84 -31.20
N LEU A 140 -54.19 15.55 -31.14
CA LEU A 140 -55.15 14.45 -31.25
C LEU A 140 -55.20 13.66 -29.94
N GLN A 141 -56.37 13.11 -29.65
CA GLN A 141 -56.54 12.19 -28.52
C GLN A 141 -55.76 10.90 -28.79
N GLY A 142 -55.02 10.41 -27.79
CA GLY A 142 -54.17 9.23 -27.96
C GLY A 142 -53.36 8.87 -26.70
N THR A 143 -52.68 7.73 -26.76
CA THR A 143 -51.64 7.33 -25.80
C THR A 143 -50.36 7.12 -26.59
N TYR A 144 -49.33 7.90 -26.29
CA TYR A 144 -48.08 7.98 -27.03
C TYR A 144 -46.93 7.46 -26.17
N THR A 145 -46.06 6.63 -26.76
CA THR A 145 -44.80 6.19 -26.14
C THR A 145 -43.72 7.19 -26.48
N VAL A 146 -43.02 7.73 -25.49
CA VAL A 146 -41.92 8.68 -25.74
C VAL A 146 -40.60 7.94 -25.60
N LYS A 147 -39.71 8.06 -26.59
CA LYS A 147 -38.37 7.47 -26.55
C LYS A 147 -37.33 8.57 -26.63
N LEU A 148 -36.25 8.43 -25.87
CA LEU A 148 -35.08 9.28 -25.94
C LEU A 148 -33.86 8.41 -26.22
N PHE A 149 -33.18 8.64 -27.33
CA PHE A 149 -31.86 8.08 -27.62
C PHE A 149 -30.81 9.18 -27.44
N PHE A 150 -29.67 8.87 -26.83
CA PHE A 150 -28.60 9.85 -26.63
C PHE A 150 -27.22 9.24 -26.81
N THR A 151 -26.25 10.10 -27.18
CA THR A 151 -24.85 9.71 -27.41
C THR A 151 -23.91 10.62 -26.62
N THR A 152 -22.94 10.04 -25.93
CA THR A 152 -21.90 10.78 -25.20
C THR A 152 -20.79 11.29 -26.12
N SER A 153 -19.82 12.05 -25.58
CA SER A 153 -18.75 12.65 -26.38
C SER A 153 -17.71 11.62 -26.83
N THR A 154 -17.57 10.52 -26.07
CA THR A 154 -16.76 9.34 -26.44
C THR A 154 -17.50 8.35 -27.35
N GLY A 155 -18.79 8.56 -27.62
CA GLY A 155 -19.56 7.76 -28.56
C GLY A 155 -20.50 6.72 -27.93
N CYS A 156 -20.58 6.61 -26.61
CA CYS A 156 -21.49 5.67 -25.95
C CYS A 156 -22.94 6.03 -26.25
N THR A 157 -23.77 5.03 -26.60
CA THR A 157 -25.21 5.23 -26.85
C THR A 157 -26.04 4.52 -25.81
N ASP A 158 -27.13 5.17 -25.39
CA ASP A 158 -28.15 4.57 -24.52
C ASP A 158 -29.53 5.16 -24.82
N SER A 159 -30.59 4.56 -24.28
CA SER A 159 -31.96 4.98 -24.54
C SER A 159 -32.89 4.86 -23.33
N LEU A 160 -33.84 5.78 -23.24
CA LEU A 160 -34.96 5.74 -22.30
C LEU A 160 -36.27 5.54 -23.05
N ILE A 161 -37.09 4.59 -22.61
CA ILE A 161 -38.41 4.28 -23.20
C ILE A 161 -39.51 4.50 -22.16
N PHE A 162 -40.36 5.49 -22.39
CA PHE A 162 -41.51 5.82 -21.55
C PHE A 162 -42.79 5.26 -22.18
N ASN A 163 -43.12 4.01 -21.83
CA ASN A 163 -44.38 3.37 -22.24
C ASN A 163 -45.58 4.18 -21.72
N ALA A 164 -46.49 4.55 -22.64
CA ALA A 164 -47.59 5.47 -22.34
C ALA A 164 -47.12 6.80 -21.69
N GLY A 165 -45.95 7.30 -22.13
CA GLY A 165 -45.33 8.52 -21.63
C GLY A 165 -46.21 9.76 -21.73
N VAL A 166 -47.08 9.85 -22.74
CA VAL A 166 -48.07 10.93 -22.84
C VAL A 166 -49.46 10.39 -23.17
N ARG A 167 -50.46 10.74 -22.36
CA ARG A 167 -51.89 10.44 -22.64
C ARG A 167 -52.65 11.74 -22.84
N VAL A 168 -53.36 11.86 -23.95
CA VAL A 168 -54.09 13.09 -24.28
C VAL A 168 -55.56 12.77 -24.50
N GLY A 169 -56.45 13.57 -23.90
CA GLY A 169 -57.89 13.38 -23.96
C GLY A 169 -58.66 14.58 -24.49
N SER A 170 -59.90 14.33 -24.88
CA SER A 170 -60.92 15.35 -25.18
C SER A 170 -61.76 15.64 -23.94
N GLN A 171 -62.28 16.87 -23.80
CA GLN A 171 -63.07 17.25 -22.63
C GLN A 171 -64.37 16.41 -22.53
N PRO A 172 -64.64 15.74 -21.38
CA PRO A 172 -65.88 15.01 -21.16
C PRO A 172 -67.08 15.96 -21.05
N VAL A 173 -68.30 15.43 -21.27
CA VAL A 173 -69.56 16.05 -20.84
C VAL A 173 -70.00 15.36 -19.56
N THR A 174 -70.01 16.07 -18.44
CA THR A 174 -70.29 15.50 -17.10
C THR A 174 -71.72 15.74 -16.63
N ASP A 175 -72.43 14.69 -16.20
CA ASP A 175 -73.70 14.78 -15.47
C ASP A 175 -73.88 13.54 -14.56
N PHE A 176 -74.80 13.60 -13.59
CA PHE A 176 -75.11 12.51 -12.66
C PHE A 176 -76.50 12.57 -12.00
N SER A 177 -76.93 11.45 -11.39
CA SER A 177 -78.15 11.34 -10.58
C SER A 177 -77.93 10.56 -9.27
N ALA A 178 -78.89 10.62 -8.32
CA ALA A 178 -78.83 9.88 -7.06
C ALA A 178 -80.22 9.47 -6.53
N THR A 179 -80.31 8.34 -5.81
CA THR A 179 -81.55 7.86 -5.17
C THR A 179 -81.30 7.10 -3.86
N PRO A 180 -82.12 7.29 -2.80
CA PRO A 180 -83.08 8.38 -2.60
C PRO A 180 -82.39 9.73 -2.33
N LEU A 181 -83.09 10.86 -2.53
CA LEU A 181 -82.56 12.20 -2.21
C LEU A 181 -82.77 12.61 -0.75
N GLU A 182 -83.59 11.88 0.01
CA GLU A 182 -83.81 12.09 1.44
C GLU A 182 -83.80 10.74 2.17
N THR A 183 -82.99 10.62 3.23
CA THR A 183 -82.89 9.38 4.03
C THR A 183 -82.33 9.65 5.44
N CYS A 184 -82.41 8.70 6.37
CA CYS A 184 -81.82 8.84 7.70
C CYS A 184 -80.28 8.75 7.64
N ALA A 185 -79.58 9.36 8.60
CA ALA A 185 -78.15 9.13 8.77
C ALA A 185 -77.82 7.62 8.85
N PHE A 186 -76.66 7.22 8.31
CA PHE A 186 -76.22 5.83 8.20
C PHE A 186 -77.06 4.93 7.26
N GLN A 187 -77.92 5.50 6.40
CA GLN A 187 -78.57 4.78 5.29
C GLN A 187 -77.91 5.11 3.94
N PRO A 188 -77.82 4.15 3.00
CA PRO A 188 -77.12 4.35 1.73
C PRO A 188 -77.93 5.20 0.72
N VAL A 189 -77.21 6.03 -0.02
CA VAL A 189 -77.66 6.77 -1.21
C VAL A 189 -76.87 6.26 -2.41
N GLN A 190 -77.57 5.82 -3.45
CA GLN A 190 -76.96 5.34 -4.70
C GLN A 190 -76.74 6.49 -5.67
N PHE A 191 -75.53 6.60 -6.22
CA PHE A 191 -75.15 7.58 -7.24
C PHE A 191 -74.91 6.92 -8.59
N THR A 192 -75.29 7.60 -9.67
CA THR A 192 -75.14 7.11 -11.05
C THR A 192 -74.52 8.17 -11.95
N SER A 193 -73.38 7.86 -12.56
CA SER A 193 -72.70 8.71 -13.54
C SER A 193 -73.42 8.67 -14.89
N LEU A 194 -73.52 9.83 -15.54
CA LEU A 194 -74.00 9.99 -16.92
C LEU A 194 -72.92 10.60 -17.84
N ALA A 195 -71.67 10.68 -17.37
CA ALA A 195 -70.58 11.35 -18.06
C ALA A 195 -70.04 10.58 -19.29
N THR A 196 -69.66 11.28 -20.36
CA THR A 196 -69.06 10.68 -21.57
C THR A 196 -68.28 11.68 -22.46
N PRO A 197 -67.20 11.29 -23.16
CA PRO A 197 -66.39 10.08 -22.93
C PRO A 197 -65.54 10.25 -21.67
N VAL A 198 -65.45 9.22 -20.82
CA VAL A 198 -64.77 9.27 -19.51
C VAL A 198 -64.04 7.96 -19.27
N ASN A 199 -62.89 8.00 -18.59
CA ASN A 199 -62.18 6.82 -18.12
C ASN A 199 -61.83 6.87 -16.62
N GLU A 200 -62.08 8.00 -15.96
CA GLU A 200 -61.88 8.16 -14.53
C GLU A 200 -62.94 9.10 -13.94
N TRP A 201 -63.46 8.75 -12.76
CA TRP A 201 -64.48 9.51 -12.05
C TRP A 201 -63.92 9.93 -10.70
N ILE A 202 -64.26 11.13 -10.25
CA ILE A 202 -63.97 11.61 -8.91
C ILE A 202 -65.24 12.21 -8.36
N TRP A 203 -65.90 11.45 -7.48
CA TRP A 203 -67.04 11.91 -6.70
C TRP A 203 -66.56 12.62 -5.45
N ASP A 204 -67.22 13.71 -5.10
CA ASP A 204 -67.18 14.36 -3.80
C ASP A 204 -68.61 14.45 -3.29
N PHE A 205 -68.90 13.75 -2.21
CA PHE A 205 -70.25 13.63 -1.67
C PHE A 205 -70.66 14.83 -0.80
N GLY A 206 -69.75 15.77 -0.54
CA GLY A 206 -70.00 16.98 0.24
C GLY A 206 -69.83 16.81 1.76
N ASP A 207 -69.54 15.60 2.24
CA ASP A 207 -69.26 15.28 3.64
C ASP A 207 -67.76 15.04 3.91
N GLY A 208 -66.91 15.42 2.96
CA GLY A 208 -65.46 15.21 2.99
C GLY A 208 -65.01 13.84 2.47
N THR A 209 -65.95 12.97 2.07
CA THR A 209 -65.63 11.69 1.44
C THR A 209 -65.76 11.74 -0.09
N THR A 210 -64.99 10.89 -0.76
CA THR A 210 -64.90 10.82 -2.21
C THR A 210 -64.97 9.39 -2.72
N SER A 211 -65.21 9.20 -4.02
CA SER A 211 -65.15 7.88 -4.66
C SER A 211 -64.61 7.96 -6.08
N GLY A 212 -63.82 6.96 -6.46
CA GLY A 212 -63.34 6.77 -7.84
C GLY A 212 -64.24 5.89 -8.72
N LEU A 213 -65.26 5.27 -8.13
CA LEU A 213 -66.16 4.35 -8.84
C LEU A 213 -67.10 5.13 -9.77
N GLU A 214 -67.46 4.54 -10.90
CA GLU A 214 -68.44 5.12 -11.82
C GLU A 214 -69.82 5.33 -11.15
N ASN A 215 -70.31 4.33 -10.40
CA ASN A 215 -71.63 4.36 -9.76
C ASN A 215 -71.54 3.95 -8.27
N PRO A 216 -71.15 4.87 -7.36
CA PRO A 216 -70.94 4.55 -5.96
C PRO A 216 -72.22 4.53 -5.12
N SER A 217 -72.24 3.66 -4.10
CA SER A 217 -73.18 3.71 -2.98
C SER A 217 -72.50 4.44 -1.82
N HIS A 218 -73.10 5.53 -1.31
CA HIS A 218 -72.50 6.31 -0.22
C HIS A 218 -73.41 6.40 1.01
N VAL A 219 -72.81 6.35 2.19
CA VAL A 219 -73.52 6.42 3.48
C VAL A 219 -73.02 7.65 4.23
N TYR A 220 -73.92 8.58 4.52
CA TYR A 220 -73.60 9.80 5.24
C TYR A 220 -73.59 9.57 6.75
N SER A 221 -72.51 9.98 7.40
CA SER A 221 -72.30 9.87 8.85
C SER A 221 -72.65 11.15 9.63
N ASP A 222 -73.11 12.18 8.91
CA ASP A 222 -73.59 13.45 9.44
C ASP A 222 -74.95 13.81 8.81
N THR A 223 -75.65 14.78 9.40
CA THR A 223 -77.01 15.18 9.04
C THR A 223 -77.05 16.52 8.32
N GLY A 224 -78.13 16.80 7.60
CA GLY A 224 -78.32 18.04 6.86
C GLY A 224 -78.24 17.84 5.34
N TYR A 225 -78.06 18.95 4.61
CA TYR A 225 -77.98 18.93 3.15
C TYR A 225 -76.53 18.81 2.68
N PHE A 226 -76.28 17.89 1.77
CA PHE A 226 -74.97 17.66 1.16
C PHE A 226 -74.95 18.10 -0.31
N THR A 227 -73.91 18.82 -0.67
CA THR A 227 -73.62 19.23 -2.05
C THR A 227 -72.75 18.18 -2.69
N VAL A 228 -73.19 17.61 -3.81
CA VAL A 228 -72.47 16.51 -4.48
C VAL A 228 -71.82 17.04 -5.74
N ARG A 229 -70.57 16.66 -5.97
CA ARG A 229 -69.77 17.02 -7.15
C ARG A 229 -69.22 15.76 -7.81
N LEU A 230 -69.27 15.72 -9.14
CA LEU A 230 -68.59 14.71 -9.96
C LEU A 230 -67.60 15.44 -10.87
N ILE A 231 -66.35 14.99 -10.86
CA ILE A 231 -65.33 15.33 -11.85
C ILE A 231 -65.12 14.10 -12.71
N ALA A 232 -65.45 14.19 -14.00
CA ALA A 232 -65.15 13.15 -14.96
C ALA A 232 -63.86 13.51 -15.69
N LEU A 233 -62.95 12.55 -15.86
CA LEU A 233 -61.72 12.73 -16.63
C LEU A 233 -61.69 11.78 -17.83
N ASN A 234 -61.16 12.28 -18.93
CA ASN A 234 -60.82 11.49 -20.10
C ASN A 234 -59.33 11.69 -20.40
N ASN A 235 -58.50 10.68 -20.14
CA ASN A 235 -57.04 10.75 -20.33
C ASN A 235 -56.41 12.01 -19.69
N GLY A 236 -56.81 12.33 -18.45
CA GLY A 236 -56.32 13.51 -17.72
C GLY A 236 -57.02 14.84 -18.07
N CYS A 237 -57.98 14.84 -18.99
CA CYS A 237 -58.77 16.03 -19.31
C CYS A 237 -60.08 16.07 -18.50
N PRO A 238 -60.28 17.04 -17.58
CA PRO A 238 -61.41 17.04 -16.67
C PRO A 238 -62.62 17.85 -17.18
N ASP A 239 -63.81 17.45 -16.77
CA ASP A 239 -65.02 18.28 -16.71
C ASP A 239 -65.72 18.05 -15.36
N THR A 240 -66.52 19.01 -14.90
CA THR A 240 -67.09 19.00 -13.53
C THR A 240 -68.57 19.36 -13.52
N MET A 241 -69.37 18.54 -12.84
CA MET A 241 -70.76 18.83 -12.48
C MET A 241 -70.90 18.95 -10.95
N THR A 242 -71.60 19.96 -10.45
CA THR A 242 -71.90 20.14 -9.01
C THR A 242 -73.38 20.40 -8.80
N ARG A 243 -74.01 19.63 -7.90
CA ARG A 243 -75.41 19.80 -7.47
C ARG A 243 -75.45 20.22 -6.01
N ILE A 244 -75.85 21.47 -5.77
CA ILE A 244 -75.92 22.08 -4.43
C ILE A 244 -77.13 21.54 -3.65
N ASN A 245 -76.93 21.20 -2.37
CA ASN A 245 -77.97 20.68 -1.46
C ASN A 245 -78.78 19.52 -2.06
N TYR A 246 -78.07 18.58 -2.69
CA TYR A 246 -78.67 17.56 -3.53
C TYR A 246 -79.24 16.38 -2.72
N VAL A 247 -78.59 16.01 -1.63
CA VAL A 247 -79.02 14.92 -0.73
C VAL A 247 -79.29 15.47 0.66
N HIS A 248 -80.41 15.08 1.28
CA HIS A 248 -80.81 15.48 2.63
C HIS A 248 -80.78 14.29 3.59
N ILE A 249 -80.00 14.41 4.66
CA ILE A 249 -79.81 13.35 5.65
C ILE A 249 -80.44 13.74 6.97
N LEU A 250 -81.42 12.96 7.41
CA LEU A 250 -82.25 13.25 8.58
C LEU A 250 -81.57 12.81 9.90
N PRO A 251 -81.70 13.59 10.99
CA PRO A 251 -81.25 13.23 12.34
C PRO A 251 -82.10 12.11 12.95
N PRO A 252 -81.66 11.40 14.01
CA PRO A 252 -80.54 11.73 14.90
C PRO A 252 -79.29 10.84 14.69
N ILE A 253 -78.17 11.24 15.30
CA ILE A 253 -76.96 10.40 15.41
C ILE A 253 -76.61 10.20 16.89
N ALA A 254 -76.78 8.97 17.38
CA ALA A 254 -76.34 8.56 18.72
C ALA A 254 -74.83 8.72 18.91
N ARG A 255 -74.39 9.45 19.94
CA ARG A 255 -72.99 9.55 20.40
C ARG A 255 -72.96 9.75 21.91
N PHE A 256 -71.97 9.16 22.57
CA PHE A 256 -71.75 9.41 24.00
C PHE A 256 -70.33 9.17 24.46
N THR A 257 -70.00 9.77 25.60
CA THR A 257 -68.80 9.47 26.38
C THR A 257 -69.17 8.86 27.73
N ALA A 258 -68.25 8.09 28.30
CA ALA A 258 -68.36 7.55 29.65
C ALA A 258 -67.05 7.79 30.40
N ALA A 259 -67.14 8.30 31.62
CA ALA A 259 -66.02 8.55 32.50
C ALA A 259 -66.12 7.68 33.76
N ALA A 260 -65.06 6.94 34.08
CA ALA A 260 -64.99 6.18 35.31
C ALA A 260 -64.71 7.10 36.50
N ASP A 261 -65.37 6.85 37.62
CA ASP A 261 -64.99 7.43 38.90
C ASP A 261 -63.85 6.60 39.51
N CYS A 262 -62.61 7.09 39.45
CA CYS A 262 -61.47 6.34 39.98
C CYS A 262 -61.46 6.23 41.51
N SER A 263 -62.32 6.97 42.22
CA SER A 263 -62.54 6.80 43.68
C SER A 263 -63.54 5.69 44.00
N ASN A 264 -64.48 5.43 43.09
CA ASN A 264 -65.40 4.29 43.13
C ASN A 264 -65.49 3.63 41.74
N ARG A 265 -64.63 2.63 41.49
CA ARG A 265 -64.44 2.01 40.16
C ARG A 265 -65.64 1.27 39.58
N LEU A 266 -66.75 1.17 40.32
CA LEU A 266 -68.02 0.65 39.83
C LEU A 266 -68.95 1.74 39.28
N ARG A 267 -68.64 3.03 39.50
CA ARG A 267 -69.45 4.17 39.05
C ARG A 267 -68.91 4.75 37.75
N PHE A 268 -69.81 4.97 36.81
CA PHE A 268 -69.56 5.65 35.54
C PHE A 268 -70.54 6.79 35.35
N THR A 269 -70.05 7.92 34.84
CA THR A 269 -70.87 9.03 34.38
C THR A 269 -70.94 8.97 32.86
N PHE A 270 -72.16 8.87 32.31
CA PHE A 270 -72.41 8.86 30.88
C PHE A 270 -72.90 10.23 30.43
N THR A 271 -72.28 10.76 29.38
CA THR A 271 -72.61 12.06 28.80
C THR A 271 -73.09 11.86 27.38
N ASP A 272 -74.33 12.28 27.10
CA ASP A 272 -74.86 12.33 25.74
C ASP A 272 -74.16 13.41 24.91
N GLU A 273 -73.77 13.02 23.70
CA GLU A 273 -73.16 13.89 22.69
C GLU A 273 -73.89 13.73 21.34
N SER A 274 -75.10 13.18 21.35
CA SER A 274 -75.86 12.84 20.16
C SER A 274 -76.29 14.09 19.38
N VAL A 275 -76.35 13.99 18.05
CA VAL A 275 -76.77 15.08 17.16
C VAL A 275 -78.29 15.07 17.01
N ALA A 276 -78.92 16.16 17.48
CA ALA A 276 -80.37 16.40 17.44
C ALA A 276 -81.27 15.23 17.90
N PRO A 277 -81.02 14.58 19.06
CA PRO A 277 -81.93 13.58 19.62
C PRO A 277 -83.21 14.24 20.16
N GLN A 278 -84.35 13.55 20.08
CA GLN A 278 -85.60 13.93 20.79
C GLN A 278 -85.85 13.04 22.01
N THR A 279 -85.43 11.78 21.96
CA THR A 279 -85.56 10.84 23.08
C THR A 279 -84.26 10.06 23.26
N TRP A 280 -83.95 9.68 24.50
CA TRP A 280 -82.81 8.83 24.85
C TRP A 280 -83.30 7.53 25.49
N LEU A 281 -82.64 6.44 25.15
CA LEU A 281 -82.77 5.15 25.81
C LEU A 281 -81.37 4.57 26.00
N TRP A 282 -80.89 4.62 27.24
CA TRP A 282 -79.68 3.96 27.68
C TRP A 282 -80.03 2.54 28.13
N ASP A 283 -79.26 1.58 27.64
CA ASP A 283 -79.16 0.22 28.19
C ASP A 283 -77.72 0.07 28.69
N PHE A 284 -77.54 -0.13 29.99
CA PHE A 284 -76.20 -0.21 30.58
C PHE A 284 -75.56 -1.60 30.43
N GLY A 285 -76.26 -2.56 29.81
CA GLY A 285 -75.77 -3.91 29.57
C GLY A 285 -75.86 -4.84 30.79
N ASP A 286 -76.41 -4.38 31.91
CA ASP A 286 -76.62 -5.14 33.15
C ASP A 286 -78.11 -5.40 33.45
N GLY A 287 -78.99 -5.15 32.48
CA GLY A 287 -80.44 -5.27 32.59
C GLY A 287 -81.13 -4.02 33.13
N THR A 288 -80.38 -2.95 33.44
CA THR A 288 -80.94 -1.64 33.83
C THR A 288 -80.89 -0.66 32.67
N THR A 289 -81.85 0.26 32.63
CA THR A 289 -82.00 1.27 31.57
C THR A 289 -82.25 2.66 32.14
N SER A 290 -82.02 3.69 31.34
CA SER A 290 -82.32 5.08 31.69
C SER A 290 -82.86 5.87 30.49
N ALA A 291 -83.79 6.77 30.75
CA ALA A 291 -84.30 7.74 29.76
C ALA A 291 -83.75 9.16 29.98
N LEU A 292 -82.86 9.35 30.97
CA LEU A 292 -82.18 10.62 31.19
C LEU A 292 -81.21 10.89 30.04
N GLN A 293 -81.00 12.17 29.71
CA GLN A 293 -80.03 12.56 28.70
C GLN A 293 -78.60 12.08 29.07
N SER A 294 -78.11 12.45 30.25
CA SER A 294 -76.78 12.06 30.75
C SER A 294 -76.89 11.42 32.14
N PRO A 295 -76.98 10.09 32.23
CA PRO A 295 -77.12 9.38 33.51
C PRO A 295 -75.77 9.04 34.17
N ASP A 296 -75.77 9.00 35.50
CA ASP A 296 -74.78 8.23 36.25
C ASP A 296 -75.27 6.79 36.43
N HIS A 297 -74.35 5.82 36.41
CA HIS A 297 -74.66 4.42 36.69
C HIS A 297 -73.62 3.80 37.62
N ILE A 298 -74.06 2.90 38.50
CA ILE A 298 -73.18 2.13 39.40
C ILE A 298 -73.43 0.65 39.15
N TYR A 299 -72.42 -0.04 38.64
CA TYR A 299 -72.48 -1.48 38.41
C TYR A 299 -72.39 -2.25 39.72
N ALA A 300 -73.18 -3.32 39.86
CA ALA A 300 -73.19 -4.14 41.07
C ALA A 300 -71.92 -5.00 41.22
N ASN A 301 -71.30 -5.39 40.10
CA ASN A 301 -70.11 -6.23 40.06
C ASN A 301 -69.12 -5.69 39.02
N PHE A 302 -67.85 -6.07 39.16
CA PHE A 302 -66.86 -5.92 38.08
C PHE A 302 -67.18 -6.90 36.94
N GLY A 303 -66.91 -6.48 35.71
CA GLY A 303 -67.29 -7.25 34.51
C GLY A 303 -67.24 -6.37 33.27
N SER A 304 -67.56 -6.92 32.11
CA SER A 304 -67.68 -6.16 30.87
C SER A 304 -69.16 -5.95 30.55
N TYR A 305 -69.55 -4.70 30.29
CA TYR A 305 -70.92 -4.30 30.03
C TYR A 305 -70.99 -3.52 28.71
N THR A 306 -71.84 -3.97 27.79
CA THR A 306 -72.07 -3.28 26.52
C THR A 306 -73.15 -2.22 26.73
N VAL A 307 -72.73 -0.97 26.87
CA VAL A 307 -73.66 0.15 27.02
C VAL A 307 -74.16 0.57 25.65
N THR A 308 -75.48 0.63 25.48
CA THR A 308 -76.14 1.07 24.25
C THR A 308 -76.90 2.35 24.49
N LEU A 309 -76.62 3.39 23.73
CA LEU A 309 -77.46 4.58 23.65
C LEU A 309 -78.26 4.51 22.35
N THR A 310 -79.58 4.47 22.46
CA THR A 310 -80.50 4.63 21.33
C THR A 310 -81.17 6.00 21.41
N VAL A 311 -81.07 6.78 20.34
CA VAL A 311 -81.76 8.06 20.22
C VAL A 311 -82.71 8.07 19.03
N THR A 312 -83.85 8.75 19.18
CA THR A 312 -84.84 8.89 18.11
C THR A 312 -85.16 10.37 17.84
N ASN A 313 -85.47 10.69 16.59
CA ASN A 313 -85.99 11.99 16.15
C ASN A 313 -86.92 11.74 14.96
N GLY A 314 -88.23 11.95 15.17
CA GLY A 314 -89.24 11.60 14.16
C GLY A 314 -89.27 10.10 13.82
N ALA A 315 -89.17 9.78 12.53
CA ALA A 315 -89.15 8.39 12.04
C ALA A 315 -87.75 7.75 12.06
N CYS A 316 -86.70 8.55 12.28
CA CYS A 316 -85.32 8.07 12.27
C CYS A 316 -84.87 7.72 13.70
N SER A 317 -84.12 6.62 13.79
CA SER A 317 -83.52 6.13 15.03
C SER A 317 -82.08 5.74 14.74
N HIS A 318 -81.16 6.08 15.64
CA HIS A 318 -79.78 5.63 15.60
C HIS A 318 -79.39 5.11 16.97
N SER A 319 -78.62 4.03 17.00
CA SER A 319 -78.03 3.50 18.23
C SER A 319 -76.52 3.43 18.10
N THR A 320 -75.83 3.63 19.22
CA THR A 320 -74.39 3.45 19.32
C THR A 320 -74.09 2.66 20.58
N THR A 321 -73.02 1.87 20.55
CA THR A 321 -72.63 1.01 21.67
C THR A 321 -71.20 1.30 22.09
N ARG A 322 -70.91 1.13 23.38
CA ARG A 322 -69.55 1.19 23.93
C ARG A 322 -69.43 0.17 25.06
N VAL A 323 -68.36 -0.62 25.02
CA VAL A 323 -68.05 -1.56 26.10
C VAL A 323 -67.38 -0.82 27.25
N ILE A 324 -67.91 -0.99 28.45
CA ILE A 324 -67.37 -0.45 29.70
C ILE A 324 -67.02 -1.62 30.61
N THR A 325 -65.81 -1.62 31.15
CA THR A 325 -65.33 -2.72 32.00
C THR A 325 -64.92 -2.18 33.36
N PRO A 326 -65.86 -2.01 34.32
CA PRO A 326 -65.49 -1.71 35.69
C PRO A 326 -64.45 -2.74 36.17
N SER A 327 -63.29 -2.27 36.64
CA SER A 327 -62.19 -3.12 37.05
C SER A 327 -61.49 -2.54 38.27
N SER A 328 -60.87 -3.40 39.08
CA SER A 328 -59.99 -2.99 40.17
C SER A 328 -58.78 -3.91 40.17
N GLN A 329 -57.59 -3.33 40.25
CA GLN A 329 -56.34 -4.09 40.23
C GLN A 329 -55.41 -3.62 41.35
N ARG A 330 -54.46 -4.49 41.72
CA ARG A 330 -53.37 -4.17 42.64
C ARG A 330 -52.04 -4.57 41.99
N PRO A 331 -51.63 -3.85 40.94
CA PRO A 331 -50.39 -4.17 40.24
C PRO A 331 -49.21 -4.22 41.22
N ASP A 332 -48.21 -5.03 40.90
CA ASP A 332 -46.91 -5.08 41.56
C ASP A 332 -45.82 -5.27 40.48
N PHE A 333 -44.55 -5.38 40.86
CA PHE A 333 -43.48 -5.75 39.93
C PHE A 333 -42.37 -6.54 40.63
N THR A 334 -41.69 -7.41 39.89
CA THR A 334 -40.46 -8.08 40.31
C THR A 334 -39.25 -7.48 39.60
N ILE A 335 -38.07 -7.72 40.16
CA ILE A 335 -36.79 -7.31 39.58
C ILE A 335 -35.90 -8.53 39.38
N SER A 336 -35.08 -8.54 38.33
CA SER A 336 -34.14 -9.63 38.07
C SER A 336 -33.08 -9.75 39.16
N THR A 337 -32.63 -8.62 39.70
CA THR A 337 -31.68 -8.56 40.82
C THR A 337 -31.93 -7.32 41.67
N SER A 338 -31.65 -7.43 42.97
CA SER A 338 -31.70 -6.31 43.93
C SER A 338 -30.35 -5.60 44.09
N ALA A 339 -29.27 -6.18 43.58
CA ALA A 339 -27.93 -5.61 43.56
C ALA A 339 -27.26 -5.85 42.20
N ALA A 340 -26.68 -4.82 41.61
CA ALA A 340 -25.97 -4.89 40.34
C ALA A 340 -24.78 -3.93 40.34
N CYS A 341 -23.82 -4.16 39.45
CA CYS A 341 -22.73 -3.21 39.25
C CYS A 341 -23.18 -2.03 38.37
N LYS A 342 -22.51 -0.88 38.51
CA LYS A 342 -22.71 0.27 37.62
C LYS A 342 -22.63 -0.17 36.15
N GLY A 343 -23.64 0.21 35.36
CA GLY A 343 -23.76 -0.15 33.94
C GLY A 343 -24.40 -1.52 33.66
N GLU A 344 -24.59 -2.37 34.67
CA GLU A 344 -25.31 -3.63 34.48
C GLU A 344 -26.83 -3.40 34.42
N PRO A 345 -27.53 -4.06 33.49
CA PRO A 345 -28.98 -3.91 33.34
C PRO A 345 -29.75 -4.62 34.44
N VAL A 346 -30.74 -3.93 35.01
CA VAL A 346 -31.78 -4.51 35.88
C VAL A 346 -33.07 -4.62 35.09
N ILE A 347 -33.71 -5.80 35.12
CA ILE A 347 -34.97 -6.06 34.42
C ILE A 347 -36.12 -5.93 35.43
N PHE A 348 -37.11 -5.13 35.08
CA PHE A 348 -38.32 -4.87 35.85
C PHE A 348 -39.51 -5.51 35.14
N THR A 349 -40.14 -6.47 35.81
CA THR A 349 -41.26 -7.23 35.25
C THR A 349 -42.53 -6.90 36.02
N PRO A 350 -43.55 -6.30 35.39
CA PRO A 350 -44.83 -6.05 36.05
C PRO A 350 -45.50 -7.39 36.41
N THR A 351 -46.17 -7.44 37.57
CA THR A 351 -46.87 -8.61 38.11
C THR A 351 -48.19 -8.20 38.77
N ASN A 352 -49.04 -9.18 39.11
CA ASN A 352 -50.31 -8.95 39.81
C ASN A 352 -51.27 -7.95 39.13
N TYR A 353 -51.26 -7.94 37.79
CA TYR A 353 -52.19 -7.20 36.94
C TYR A 353 -52.85 -8.16 35.95
N ASP A 354 -54.02 -7.77 35.42
CA ASP A 354 -54.66 -8.43 34.29
C ASP A 354 -54.32 -7.65 32.99
N PRO A 355 -53.60 -8.26 32.04
CA PRO A 355 -53.26 -7.63 30.77
C PRO A 355 -54.47 -7.17 29.96
N ALA A 356 -55.62 -7.84 30.09
CA ALA A 356 -56.83 -7.49 29.36
C ALA A 356 -57.51 -6.22 29.89
N LEU A 357 -57.13 -5.76 31.08
CA LEU A 357 -57.72 -4.59 31.74
C LEU A 357 -56.73 -3.44 31.90
N THR A 358 -55.47 -3.64 31.53
CA THR A 358 -54.38 -2.65 31.66
C THR A 358 -54.09 -2.01 30.31
N SER A 359 -54.03 -0.69 30.24
CA SER A 359 -53.65 0.05 29.04
C SER A 359 -52.13 0.22 28.94
N SER A 360 -51.46 0.60 30.02
CA SER A 360 -50.01 0.85 30.02
C SER A 360 -49.41 0.92 31.43
N PHE A 361 -48.08 0.87 31.50
CA PHE A 361 -47.29 1.17 32.70
C PHE A 361 -46.42 2.40 32.49
N LEU A 362 -46.26 3.22 33.53
CA LEU A 362 -45.25 4.28 33.61
C LEU A 362 -44.27 3.97 34.73
N TRP A 363 -42.99 3.88 34.38
CA TRP A 363 -41.90 3.51 35.27
C TRP A 363 -41.02 4.71 35.61
N TYR A 364 -40.66 4.85 36.87
CA TYR A 364 -39.71 5.86 37.35
C TYR A 364 -38.59 5.15 38.09
N PHE A 365 -37.37 5.24 37.56
CA PHE A 365 -36.17 4.61 38.11
C PHE A 365 -35.33 5.57 39.00
N GLY A 366 -35.95 6.66 39.49
CA GLY A 366 -35.28 7.68 40.31
C GLY A 366 -34.59 8.81 39.55
N SER A 367 -34.59 8.79 38.21
CA SER A 367 -34.05 9.85 37.33
C SER A 367 -34.99 11.06 37.14
N GLY A 368 -36.26 10.94 37.55
CA GLY A 368 -37.30 11.96 37.38
C GLY A 368 -38.02 11.94 36.03
N VAL A 369 -37.54 11.18 35.04
CA VAL A 369 -38.18 11.00 33.73
C VAL A 369 -38.84 9.62 33.67
N PRO A 370 -40.14 9.53 33.33
CA PRO A 370 -40.80 8.23 33.21
C PRO A 370 -40.50 7.53 31.88
N GLU A 371 -40.44 6.20 31.93
CA GLU A 371 -40.48 5.33 30.76
C GLU A 371 -41.83 4.61 30.67
N SER A 372 -42.40 4.50 29.46
CA SER A 372 -43.67 3.81 29.24
C SER A 372 -43.46 2.39 28.74
N SER A 373 -44.21 1.41 29.27
CA SER A 373 -44.26 0.05 28.72
C SER A 373 -45.69 -0.45 28.54
N GLN A 374 -45.87 -1.35 27.57
CA GLN A 374 -47.13 -2.03 27.32
C GLN A 374 -47.32 -3.24 28.26
N PRO A 375 -48.56 -3.68 28.51
CA PRO A 375 -48.85 -4.94 29.19
C PRO A 375 -48.06 -6.12 28.58
N GLY A 376 -47.48 -6.96 29.44
CA GLY A 376 -46.66 -8.11 29.04
C GLY A 376 -45.17 -7.82 28.87
N ASN A 377 -44.77 -6.55 28.73
CA ASN A 377 -43.37 -6.18 28.50
C ASN A 377 -42.64 -5.86 29.80
N SER A 378 -41.44 -6.45 29.95
CA SER A 378 -40.48 -6.04 30.99
C SER A 378 -39.66 -4.84 30.50
N VAL A 379 -39.21 -4.00 31.43
CA VAL A 379 -38.33 -2.86 31.15
C VAL A 379 -36.92 -3.17 31.64
N THR A 380 -35.91 -2.86 30.82
CA THR A 380 -34.51 -3.06 31.16
C THR A 380 -33.85 -1.71 31.37
N TYR A 381 -33.27 -1.46 32.55
CA TYR A 381 -32.66 -0.17 32.89
C TYR A 381 -31.28 -0.36 33.53
N ALA A 382 -30.28 0.37 33.04
CA ALA A 382 -28.90 0.35 33.54
C ALA A 382 -28.55 1.69 34.23
N TYR A 383 -28.03 1.62 35.45
CA TYR A 383 -27.73 2.80 36.25
C TYR A 383 -26.27 3.22 36.10
N ASN A 384 -26.05 4.51 35.87
CA ASN A 384 -24.71 5.09 35.66
C ASN A 384 -24.06 5.62 36.94
N PHE A 385 -24.77 5.55 38.07
CA PHE A 385 -24.30 6.01 39.38
C PHE A 385 -24.54 4.93 40.42
N SER A 386 -23.58 4.75 41.33
CA SER A 386 -23.77 3.89 42.50
C SER A 386 -24.70 4.56 43.51
N GLY A 387 -25.47 3.75 44.24
CA GLY A 387 -26.47 4.25 45.18
C GLY A 387 -27.69 3.33 45.33
N ASN A 388 -28.64 3.76 46.16
CA ASN A 388 -29.91 3.08 46.36
C ASN A 388 -31.01 3.80 45.57
N PHE A 389 -31.69 3.07 44.68
CA PHE A 389 -32.72 3.62 43.81
C PHE A 389 -34.10 3.15 44.23
N THR A 390 -35.02 4.11 44.34
CA THR A 390 -36.45 3.85 44.55
C THR A 390 -37.11 3.74 43.19
N VAL A 391 -37.87 2.66 42.98
CA VAL A 391 -38.57 2.42 41.73
C VAL A 391 -40.07 2.57 41.97
N MET A 392 -40.71 3.38 41.12
CA MET A 392 -42.14 3.59 41.12
C MET A 392 -42.72 3.14 39.78
N MET A 393 -43.79 2.34 39.84
CA MET A 393 -44.56 1.91 38.68
C MET A 393 -46.01 2.40 38.84
N ILE A 394 -46.55 3.03 37.80
CA ILE A 394 -47.97 3.41 37.73
C ILE A 394 -48.61 2.56 36.64
N ALA A 395 -49.55 1.68 37.00
CA ALA A 395 -50.40 1.00 36.02
C ALA A 395 -51.62 1.86 35.71
N ILE A 396 -51.96 1.97 34.43
CA ILE A 396 -53.12 2.69 33.94
C ILE A 396 -54.08 1.67 33.33
N ASP A 397 -55.30 1.58 33.83
CA ASP A 397 -56.32 0.66 33.30
C ASP A 397 -57.00 1.21 32.03
N LEU A 398 -57.79 0.37 31.35
CA LEU A 398 -58.54 0.74 30.14
C LEU A 398 -59.54 1.90 30.35
N ASN A 399 -59.92 2.20 31.60
CA ASN A 399 -60.80 3.30 31.95
C ASN A 399 -60.03 4.56 32.38
N GLY A 400 -58.69 4.54 32.33
CA GLY A 400 -57.81 5.65 32.67
C GLY A 400 -57.50 5.79 34.16
N CYS A 401 -57.96 4.87 35.02
CA CYS A 401 -57.64 4.91 36.44
C CYS A 401 -56.22 4.41 36.70
N ARG A 402 -55.57 5.02 37.70
CA ARG A 402 -54.14 4.81 38.00
C ARG A 402 -53.95 4.09 39.33
N ASP A 403 -53.15 3.03 39.31
CA ASP A 403 -52.66 2.33 40.49
C ASP A 403 -51.14 2.51 40.59
N THR A 404 -50.66 2.94 41.76
CA THR A 404 -49.25 3.26 41.97
C THR A 404 -48.60 2.27 42.93
N VAL A 405 -47.44 1.75 42.54
CA VAL A 405 -46.57 0.89 43.33
C VAL A 405 -45.24 1.59 43.52
N ILE A 406 -44.78 1.73 44.76
CA ILE A 406 -43.49 2.33 45.08
C ILE A 406 -42.70 1.31 45.91
N LYS A 407 -41.53 0.90 45.42
CA LYS A 407 -40.58 0.07 46.18
C LYS A 407 -39.34 0.92 46.51
N PRO A 408 -39.27 1.47 47.74
CA PRO A 408 -38.17 2.33 48.14
C PRO A 408 -36.85 1.55 48.24
N ALA A 409 -35.77 2.13 47.72
CA ALA A 409 -34.41 1.57 47.77
C ALA A 409 -34.33 0.10 47.33
N ILE A 410 -35.15 -0.31 46.35
CA ILE A 410 -35.29 -1.71 45.94
C ILE A 410 -34.13 -2.20 45.06
N VAL A 411 -33.40 -1.28 44.42
CA VAL A 411 -32.20 -1.58 43.63
C VAL A 411 -31.00 -0.87 44.25
N ARG A 412 -29.97 -1.65 44.56
CA ARG A 412 -28.64 -1.17 44.97
C ARG A 412 -27.69 -1.28 43.78
N ILE A 413 -27.03 -0.18 43.43
CA ILE A 413 -25.97 -0.17 42.43
C ILE A 413 -24.63 0.01 43.12
N ASN A 414 -23.80 -1.01 43.02
CA ASN A 414 -22.45 -1.06 43.57
C ASN A 414 -21.44 -0.66 42.48
N GLY A 415 -20.25 -0.28 42.90
CA GLY A 415 -19.20 0.08 41.97
C GLY A 415 -18.21 1.07 42.57
N PRO A 416 -16.93 0.70 42.65
CA PRO A 416 -15.89 1.63 43.06
C PRO A 416 -15.51 2.56 41.90
N VAL A 417 -14.78 3.63 42.20
CA VAL A 417 -14.20 4.55 41.22
C VAL A 417 -12.68 4.50 41.37
N ALA A 418 -11.99 4.02 40.33
CA ALA A 418 -10.55 3.84 40.31
C ALA A 418 -9.82 5.18 40.23
N ASN A 419 -8.78 5.35 41.04
CA ASN A 419 -7.85 6.47 40.95
C ASN A 419 -6.54 6.12 41.66
N PHE A 420 -5.43 6.74 41.24
CA PHE A 420 -4.14 6.53 41.88
C PHE A 420 -3.12 7.64 41.61
N ILE A 421 -2.01 7.56 42.34
CA ILE A 421 -0.78 8.35 42.14
C ILE A 421 0.45 7.45 42.28
N ALA A 422 1.56 7.79 41.63
CA ALA A 422 2.86 7.17 41.80
C ALA A 422 3.83 8.14 42.50
N GLN A 423 4.71 7.59 43.35
CA GLN A 423 5.71 8.35 44.08
C GLN A 423 7.05 7.59 44.12
N PRO A 424 8.14 8.16 43.54
CA PRO A 424 8.15 9.27 42.57
C PRO A 424 7.61 8.84 41.18
N PRO A 425 7.14 9.77 40.32
CA PRO A 425 6.74 9.46 38.94
C PRO A 425 7.93 9.32 37.97
N SER A 426 9.16 9.32 38.48
CA SER A 426 10.37 9.10 37.71
C SER A 426 11.43 8.41 38.57
N GLY A 427 12.27 7.56 37.97
CA GLY A 427 13.34 6.87 38.69
C GLY A 427 14.28 6.09 37.78
N CYS A 428 15.26 5.42 38.39
CA CYS A 428 16.25 4.64 37.66
C CYS A 428 15.73 3.25 37.30
N ALA A 429 16.22 2.69 36.19
CA ALA A 429 16.00 1.28 35.88
C ALA A 429 16.42 0.41 37.08
N GLY A 430 15.55 -0.52 37.49
CA GLY A 430 15.75 -1.36 38.66
C GLY A 430 15.30 -0.75 40.00
N ASN A 431 14.94 0.53 40.06
CA ASN A 431 14.35 1.12 41.26
C ASN A 431 12.86 0.78 41.39
N ASN A 432 12.41 0.69 42.63
CA ASN A 432 11.03 0.38 42.96
C ASN A 432 10.17 1.65 42.97
N ILE A 433 9.14 1.71 42.14
CA ILE A 433 8.14 2.79 42.14
C ILE A 433 6.96 2.37 43.00
N LEU A 434 6.58 3.24 43.95
CA LEU A 434 5.42 3.04 44.81
C LEU A 434 4.17 3.66 44.16
N PHE A 435 3.09 2.89 44.10
CA PHE A 435 1.78 3.37 43.70
C PHE A 435 0.86 3.46 44.92
N ALA A 436 0.19 4.59 45.07
CA ALA A 436 -0.79 4.83 46.12
C ALA A 436 -2.19 4.85 45.49
N ASP A 437 -3.07 4.01 46.03
CA ASP A 437 -4.47 3.96 45.65
C ASP A 437 -5.23 5.18 46.20
N LEU A 438 -5.94 5.87 45.31
CA LEU A 438 -6.84 6.99 45.62
C LEU A 438 -8.29 6.65 45.25
N SER A 439 -8.57 5.38 44.98
CA SER A 439 -9.88 4.90 44.58
C SER A 439 -10.93 5.13 45.68
N VAL A 440 -12.15 5.42 45.27
CA VAL A 440 -13.28 5.68 46.16
C VAL A 440 -14.29 4.55 46.02
N THR A 441 -14.70 3.96 47.14
CA THR A 441 -15.74 2.91 47.13
C THR A 441 -17.14 3.53 47.17
N ASP A 442 -18.15 2.68 46.95
CA ASP A 442 -19.56 3.04 47.13
C ASP A 442 -19.99 3.13 48.62
N GLY A 443 -19.02 3.06 49.55
CA GLY A 443 -19.23 3.09 50.99
C GLY A 443 -19.72 1.78 51.61
N VAL A 444 -19.96 0.73 50.83
CA VAL A 444 -20.48 -0.56 51.31
C VAL A 444 -19.53 -1.71 50.98
N ASN A 445 -19.05 -1.76 49.74
CA ASN A 445 -18.17 -2.82 49.27
C ASN A 445 -16.72 -2.30 49.26
N ALA A 446 -15.88 -2.88 50.13
CA ALA A 446 -14.46 -2.58 50.12
C ALA A 446 -13.82 -3.09 48.82
N ILE A 447 -12.79 -2.41 48.33
CA ILE A 447 -11.97 -2.92 47.23
C ILE A 447 -11.23 -4.16 47.74
N THR A 448 -11.29 -5.26 46.99
CA THR A 448 -10.68 -6.55 47.35
C THR A 448 -9.50 -6.91 46.44
N GLN A 449 -9.42 -6.31 45.26
CA GLN A 449 -8.40 -6.59 44.26
C GLN A 449 -7.99 -5.33 43.52
N TRP A 450 -6.69 -5.13 43.34
CA TRP A 450 -6.08 -4.08 42.53
C TRP A 450 -5.20 -4.75 41.48
N THR A 451 -5.62 -4.66 40.23
CA THR A 451 -4.87 -5.15 39.08
C THR A 451 -4.24 -3.96 38.39
N TRP A 452 -2.92 -3.89 38.45
CA TRP A 452 -2.11 -2.86 37.84
C TRP A 452 -1.51 -3.38 36.55
N ASP A 453 -1.73 -2.66 35.46
CA ASP A 453 -0.92 -2.74 34.24
C ASP A 453 0.05 -1.57 34.25
N PHE A 454 1.35 -1.89 34.31
CA PHE A 454 2.39 -0.88 34.48
C PHE A 454 2.88 -0.29 33.16
N GLY A 455 2.38 -0.79 32.01
CA GLY A 455 2.71 -0.28 30.68
C GLY A 455 4.00 -0.85 30.07
N ASP A 456 4.74 -1.67 30.80
CA ASP A 456 5.96 -2.36 30.39
C ASP A 456 5.70 -3.80 29.90
N GLY A 457 4.43 -4.14 29.71
CA GLY A 457 3.96 -5.50 29.39
C GLY A 457 3.72 -6.37 30.62
N GLN A 458 3.97 -5.89 31.84
CA GLN A 458 3.66 -6.61 33.08
C GLN A 458 2.35 -6.13 33.69
N THR A 459 1.57 -7.11 34.16
CA THR A 459 0.38 -6.88 34.96
C THR A 459 0.53 -7.58 36.31
N GLN A 460 0.25 -6.90 37.41
CA GLN A 460 0.29 -7.48 38.76
C GLN A 460 -1.03 -7.26 39.49
N THR A 461 -1.44 -8.28 40.22
CA THR A 461 -2.67 -8.25 41.01
C THR A 461 -2.33 -8.28 42.50
N PHE A 462 -2.89 -7.36 43.25
CA PHE A 462 -2.69 -7.22 44.70
C PHE A 462 -4.03 -7.30 45.43
N THR A 463 -3.97 -7.70 46.70
CA THR A 463 -5.12 -7.71 47.62
C THR A 463 -4.97 -6.69 48.76
N ALA A 464 -3.81 -6.03 48.88
CA ALA A 464 -3.52 -4.96 49.82
C ALA A 464 -2.26 -4.17 49.40
N PRO A 465 -2.08 -2.90 49.82
CA PRO A 465 -0.83 -2.17 49.66
C PRO A 465 0.31 -2.76 50.53
N PRO A 466 1.59 -2.45 50.23
CA PRO A 466 2.07 -1.48 49.24
C PRO A 466 2.02 -2.01 47.81
N PHE A 467 1.59 -1.16 46.88
CA PHE A 467 1.64 -1.47 45.45
C PHE A 467 2.97 -0.97 44.90
N THR A 468 3.78 -1.88 44.41
CA THR A 468 5.15 -1.57 43.99
C THR A 468 5.49 -2.28 42.71
N HIS A 469 6.21 -1.60 41.83
CA HIS A 469 6.69 -2.18 40.59
C HIS A 469 8.10 -1.70 40.26
N VAL A 470 8.90 -2.61 39.68
CA VAL A 470 10.29 -2.35 39.28
C VAL A 470 10.35 -2.41 37.76
N TYR A 471 10.62 -1.26 37.15
CA TYR A 471 10.84 -1.16 35.72
C TYR A 471 12.29 -1.52 35.41
N SER A 472 12.51 -2.57 34.61
CA SER A 472 13.85 -3.06 34.27
C SER A 472 14.51 -2.34 33.11
N THR A 473 13.73 -1.67 32.26
CA THR A 473 14.19 -0.95 31.08
C THR A 473 13.87 0.54 31.19
N ALA A 474 14.77 1.38 30.68
CA ALA A 474 14.53 2.81 30.57
C ALA A 474 13.52 3.10 29.44
N ASP A 475 12.35 3.63 29.81
CA ASP A 475 11.30 4.07 28.89
C ASP A 475 10.28 4.97 29.63
N THR A 476 9.25 5.44 28.92
CA THR A 476 8.09 6.15 29.48
C THR A 476 6.85 5.26 29.44
N PHE A 477 6.32 4.92 30.61
CA PHE A 477 5.25 3.93 30.76
C PHE A 477 3.89 4.55 31.11
N SER A 478 2.82 4.02 30.50
CA SER A 478 1.43 4.37 30.80
C SER A 478 0.85 3.35 31.77
N VAL A 479 0.31 3.81 32.90
CA VAL A 479 -0.14 2.92 33.98
C VAL A 479 -1.66 2.89 34.05
N THR A 480 -2.23 1.69 34.14
CA THR A 480 -3.66 1.47 34.33
C THR A 480 -3.91 0.73 35.64
N LEU A 481 -4.79 1.28 36.48
CA LEU A 481 -5.31 0.60 37.66
C LEU A 481 -6.73 0.12 37.36
N SER A 482 -6.94 -1.19 37.47
CA SER A 482 -8.24 -1.84 37.46
C SER A 482 -8.53 -2.39 38.86
N ILE A 483 -9.60 -1.94 39.51
CA ILE A 483 -9.99 -2.40 40.84
C ILE A 483 -11.26 -3.24 40.79
N THR A 484 -11.37 -4.20 41.70
CA THR A 484 -12.57 -5.00 41.94
C THR A 484 -13.00 -4.86 43.39
N ASP A 485 -14.26 -4.52 43.64
CA ASP A 485 -14.83 -4.50 44.98
C ASP A 485 -15.32 -5.87 45.47
N ALA A 486 -15.73 -5.96 46.74
CA ALA A 486 -16.24 -7.18 47.35
C ALA A 486 -17.55 -7.71 46.73
N ALA A 487 -18.26 -6.89 45.95
CA ALA A 487 -19.43 -7.29 45.17
C ALA A 487 -19.06 -7.80 43.76
N GLY A 488 -17.76 -7.78 43.40
CA GLY A 488 -17.28 -8.16 42.08
C GLY A 488 -17.33 -7.02 41.05
N CYS A 489 -17.67 -5.80 41.46
CA CYS A 489 -17.79 -4.67 40.55
C CYS A 489 -16.42 -4.08 40.21
N GLN A 490 -16.19 -3.88 38.91
CA GLN A 490 -14.91 -3.43 38.39
C GLN A 490 -14.96 -1.98 37.91
N ASN A 491 -13.85 -1.28 38.10
CA ASN A 491 -13.61 0.01 37.47
C ASN A 491 -12.14 0.17 37.14
N SER A 492 -11.83 0.87 36.04
CA SER A 492 -10.45 1.12 35.62
C SER A 492 -10.17 2.59 35.37
N PHE A 493 -8.93 2.99 35.61
CA PHE A 493 -8.42 4.34 35.35
C PHE A 493 -6.98 4.27 34.83
N SER A 494 -6.69 5.00 33.76
CA SER A 494 -5.37 5.01 33.10
C SER A 494 -4.74 6.40 33.13
N ARG A 495 -3.43 6.46 33.40
CA ARG A 495 -2.60 7.65 33.25
C ARG A 495 -1.58 7.41 32.14
N SER A 496 -1.68 8.15 31.04
CA SER A 496 -0.77 8.05 29.90
C SER A 496 0.58 8.73 30.18
N ALA A 497 1.66 8.12 29.69
CA ALA A 497 3.04 8.62 29.80
C ALA A 497 3.40 9.09 31.22
N TYR A 498 3.08 8.25 32.22
CA TYR A 498 3.04 8.66 33.62
C TYR A 498 4.34 8.40 34.37
N ILE A 499 5.00 7.26 34.13
CA ILE A 499 6.27 6.90 34.77
C ILE A 499 7.42 7.06 33.79
N VAL A 500 8.46 7.79 34.16
CA VAL A 500 9.67 7.97 33.35
C VAL A 500 10.84 7.25 34.01
N VAL A 501 11.39 6.25 33.33
CA VAL A 501 12.50 5.44 33.84
C VAL A 501 13.75 5.71 33.02
N THR A 502 14.87 6.00 33.66
CA THR A 502 16.14 6.29 32.99
C THR A 502 17.24 5.31 33.42
N ASP A 503 18.18 5.06 32.52
CA ASP A 503 19.38 4.25 32.76
C ASP A 503 20.57 4.97 32.13
N PRO A 504 21.28 5.85 32.88
CA PRO A 504 22.39 6.60 32.32
C PRO A 504 23.59 5.67 32.10
N GLN A 505 24.07 5.60 30.86
CA GLN A 505 25.20 4.76 30.46
C GLN A 505 26.45 5.63 30.26
N PRO A 506 27.46 5.54 31.15
CA PRO A 506 28.67 6.32 31.06
C PRO A 506 29.64 5.71 30.06
N ASP A 507 30.11 6.51 29.12
CA ASP A 507 31.23 6.14 28.26
C ASP A 507 32.11 7.35 27.95
N PHE A 508 33.36 7.06 27.62
CA PHE A 508 34.32 8.06 27.20
C PHE A 508 35.44 7.48 26.34
N ILE A 509 36.10 8.33 25.57
CA ILE A 509 37.29 7.97 24.81
C ILE A 509 38.41 9.00 24.96
N SER A 510 39.66 8.54 24.90
CA SER A 510 40.85 9.36 24.75
C SER A 510 41.72 8.81 23.61
N PRO A 511 42.14 9.65 22.64
CA PRO A 511 43.12 9.26 21.62
C PRO A 511 44.55 9.21 22.18
N ASP A 512 44.80 9.78 23.36
CA ASP A 512 46.13 10.01 23.94
C ASP A 512 46.44 9.02 25.09
N SER A 513 45.95 7.78 24.98
CA SER A 513 46.00 6.76 26.06
C SER A 513 47.41 6.24 26.38
N ILE A 514 48.42 6.54 25.57
CA ILE A 514 49.83 6.33 25.93
C ILE A 514 50.57 7.64 25.68
N SER A 515 51.11 8.23 26.74
CA SER A 515 51.67 9.58 26.70
C SER A 515 52.93 9.73 27.57
N CYS A 516 53.52 10.91 27.59
CA CYS A 516 54.72 11.22 28.37
C CYS A 516 54.41 12.06 29.61
N PRO A 517 55.32 12.09 30.61
CA PRO A 517 55.22 13.00 31.73
C PRO A 517 54.95 14.46 31.29
N ASN A 518 53.89 15.05 31.82
CA ASN A 518 53.39 16.42 31.62
C ASN A 518 52.80 16.73 30.22
N ALA A 519 52.60 15.74 29.36
CA ALA A 519 51.87 15.93 28.11
C ALA A 519 50.34 15.91 28.33
N PRO A 520 49.54 16.74 27.62
CA PRO A 520 48.09 16.78 27.77
C PRO A 520 47.41 15.56 27.14
N VAL A 521 46.49 14.94 27.88
CA VAL A 521 45.63 13.82 27.50
C VAL A 521 44.19 14.32 27.42
N ARG A 522 43.53 14.17 26.26
CA ARG A 522 42.16 14.66 26.03
C ARG A 522 41.11 13.58 26.25
N PHE A 523 40.01 13.91 26.91
CA PHE A 523 38.89 13.01 27.14
C PHE A 523 37.61 13.56 26.51
N THR A 524 36.85 12.69 25.83
CA THR A 524 35.53 13.00 25.26
C THR A 524 34.47 12.16 25.96
N ASN A 525 33.45 12.81 26.53
CA ASN A 525 32.30 12.14 27.13
C ASN A 525 31.32 11.67 26.04
N LEU A 526 31.03 10.38 26.04
CA LEU A 526 30.10 9.70 25.13
C LEU A 526 28.87 9.15 25.87
N SER A 527 28.62 9.62 27.09
CA SER A 527 27.55 9.11 27.94
C SER A 527 26.16 9.37 27.37
N PHE A 528 25.26 8.43 27.61
CA PHE A 528 23.84 8.51 27.23
C PHE A 528 22.95 8.56 28.48
N PRO A 529 21.87 9.37 28.51
CA PRO A 529 21.52 10.42 27.56
C PRO A 529 22.52 11.60 27.63
N ALA A 530 22.63 12.40 26.57
CA ALA A 530 23.65 13.46 26.45
C ALA A 530 23.56 14.58 27.52
N THR A 531 22.45 14.66 28.27
CA THR A 531 22.23 15.65 29.34
C THR A 531 22.49 15.03 30.71
N VAL A 532 23.77 14.89 31.06
CA VAL A 532 24.24 14.38 32.36
C VAL A 532 25.27 15.33 32.97
N THR A 533 25.35 15.38 34.29
CA THR A 533 26.48 16.00 35.00
C THR A 533 27.59 14.98 35.18
N SER A 534 28.83 15.33 34.83
CA SER A 534 29.98 14.42 34.87
C SER A 534 31.01 14.82 35.92
N VAL A 535 31.59 13.83 36.60
CA VAL A 535 32.74 13.94 37.48
C VAL A 535 33.80 12.93 37.05
N TRP A 536 34.99 13.43 36.72
CA TRP A 536 36.14 12.66 36.27
C TRP A 536 37.14 12.50 37.41
N ASP A 537 37.72 11.32 37.54
CA ASP A 537 38.90 11.03 38.35
C ASP A 537 39.96 10.43 37.43
N PHE A 538 41.11 11.09 37.36
CA PHE A 538 42.16 10.74 36.42
C PHE A 538 43.11 9.65 36.95
N GLY A 539 42.96 9.21 38.20
CA GLY A 539 43.76 8.15 38.81
C GLY A 539 45.08 8.62 39.42
N ASP A 540 45.37 9.92 39.40
CA ASP A 540 46.55 10.56 40.02
C ASP A 540 46.19 11.42 41.24
N GLY A 541 44.94 11.32 41.72
CA GLY A 541 44.41 12.11 42.83
C GLY A 541 43.74 13.43 42.43
N THR A 542 43.69 13.74 41.13
CA THR A 542 43.00 14.93 40.61
C THR A 542 41.67 14.59 39.94
N THR A 543 40.74 15.55 39.92
CA THR A 543 39.38 15.38 39.39
C THR A 543 38.93 16.57 38.53
N SER A 544 37.87 16.38 37.74
CA SER A 544 37.25 17.45 36.93
C SER A 544 35.74 17.30 36.83
N THR A 545 35.00 18.40 36.73
CA THR A 545 33.54 18.40 36.48
C THR A 545 33.17 18.88 35.08
N ALA A 546 34.16 19.12 34.21
CA ALA A 546 33.89 19.51 32.83
C ALA A 546 33.25 18.35 32.06
N ALA A 547 32.37 18.66 31.09
CA ALA A 547 31.73 17.65 30.25
C ALA A 547 32.78 16.76 29.54
N SER A 548 33.79 17.37 28.90
CA SER A 548 34.91 16.70 28.22
C SER A 548 36.24 17.40 28.58
N PRO A 549 37.01 16.89 29.57
CA PRO A 549 38.21 17.56 30.09
C PRO A 549 39.50 17.21 29.32
N THR A 550 40.55 17.98 29.57
CA THR A 550 41.94 17.66 29.21
C THR A 550 42.77 17.63 30.50
N HIS A 551 43.66 16.64 30.66
CA HIS A 551 44.45 16.42 31.88
C HIS A 551 45.93 16.15 31.60
N THR A 552 46.83 16.39 32.55
CA THR A 552 48.28 16.15 32.42
C THR A 552 48.79 15.34 33.61
N TYR A 553 49.63 14.32 33.35
CA TYR A 553 50.17 13.42 34.36
C TYR A 553 51.66 13.65 34.58
N ALA A 554 52.11 13.93 35.80
CA ALA A 554 53.50 14.30 36.08
C ALA A 554 54.44 13.08 36.18
N ASP A 555 53.97 11.95 36.70
CA ASP A 555 54.80 10.77 36.95
C ASP A 555 54.56 9.67 35.90
N THR A 556 55.56 8.84 35.66
CA THR A 556 55.39 7.63 34.84
C THR A 556 54.59 6.57 35.60
N GLY A 557 53.67 5.89 34.91
CA GLY A 557 52.83 4.85 35.48
C GLY A 557 51.56 4.61 34.68
N TYR A 558 50.77 3.64 35.12
CA TYR A 558 49.44 3.40 34.59
C TYR A 558 48.40 4.12 35.45
N TYR A 559 47.56 4.92 34.82
CA TYR A 559 46.50 5.67 35.45
C TYR A 559 45.15 5.09 35.05
N THR A 560 44.35 4.81 36.06
CA THR A 560 42.98 4.33 35.90
C THR A 560 42.06 5.55 35.86
N VAL A 561 41.34 5.73 34.76
CA VAL A 561 40.43 6.86 34.60
C VAL A 561 39.01 6.40 34.90
N LYS A 562 38.34 7.14 35.78
CA LYS A 562 36.94 6.91 36.16
C LYS A 562 36.10 8.11 35.76
N LEU A 563 34.98 7.85 35.10
CA LEU A 563 33.93 8.83 34.82
C LEU A 563 32.68 8.42 35.61
N PHE A 564 32.18 9.34 36.43
CA PHE A 564 30.93 9.23 37.18
C PHE A 564 29.93 10.22 36.59
N ILE A 565 28.73 9.78 36.24
CA ILE A 565 27.68 10.64 35.68
C ILE A 565 26.42 10.65 36.53
N THR A 566 25.62 11.70 36.42
CA THR A 566 24.29 11.80 37.01
C THR A 566 23.33 12.43 36.02
N ASP A 567 22.18 11.81 35.79
CA ASP A 567 21.14 12.34 34.91
C ASP A 567 20.12 13.23 35.64
N ASN A 568 19.11 13.70 34.92
CA ASN A 568 18.04 14.55 35.45
C ASN A 568 17.06 13.80 36.38
N ALA A 569 17.05 12.47 36.38
CA ALA A 569 16.29 11.65 37.33
C ALA A 569 17.11 11.27 38.57
N PHE A 570 18.29 11.88 38.74
CA PHE A 570 19.27 11.61 39.80
C PHE A 570 19.85 10.19 39.76
N CYS A 571 19.74 9.51 38.62
CA CYS A 571 20.36 8.21 38.39
C CYS A 571 21.83 8.41 38.15
N VAL A 572 22.64 7.56 38.79
CA VAL A 572 24.09 7.64 38.75
C VAL A 572 24.65 6.35 38.21
N ASP A 573 25.69 6.47 37.40
CA ASP A 573 26.50 5.35 37.01
C ASP A 573 27.95 5.80 36.83
N SER A 574 28.88 4.85 36.80
CA SER A 574 30.28 5.13 36.52
C SER A 574 30.96 4.05 35.71
N ILE A 575 31.85 4.49 34.83
CA ILE A 575 32.76 3.61 34.10
C ILE A 575 34.19 3.83 34.58
N VAL A 576 34.89 2.72 34.81
CA VAL A 576 36.31 2.70 35.19
C VAL A 576 37.08 1.99 34.08
N LYS A 577 37.99 2.71 33.43
CA LYS A 577 38.93 2.10 32.48
C LYS A 577 40.27 1.92 33.21
N LEU A 578 40.55 0.66 33.60
CA LEU A 578 41.77 0.29 34.33
C LEU A 578 43.00 0.47 33.45
N ASN A 579 44.05 1.08 34.02
CA ASN A 579 45.32 1.33 33.34
C ASN A 579 45.14 2.00 31.96
N TYR A 580 44.09 2.83 31.83
CA TYR A 580 43.65 3.38 30.56
C TYR A 580 44.63 4.38 29.97
N VAL A 581 45.30 5.15 30.84
CA VAL A 581 46.38 6.05 30.42
C VAL A 581 47.71 5.50 30.91
N HIS A 582 48.65 5.24 30.01
CA HIS A 582 50.00 4.80 30.35
C HIS A 582 51.00 5.92 30.09
N ILE A 583 51.62 6.41 31.15
CA ILE A 583 52.65 7.45 31.07
C ILE A 583 54.01 6.78 31.18
N VAL A 584 54.79 6.80 30.10
CA VAL A 584 56.06 6.06 30.03
C VAL A 584 57.10 6.81 29.22
N THR A 585 58.35 6.70 29.65
CA THR A 585 59.51 7.21 28.92
C THR A 585 60.17 6.09 28.10
N PRO A 586 60.57 6.36 26.85
CA PRO A 586 61.26 5.37 26.01
C PRO A 586 62.68 5.06 26.53
N LEU A 587 63.18 3.83 26.33
CA LEU A 587 64.54 3.39 26.71
C LEU A 587 65.30 2.76 25.52
N ALA A 588 66.38 3.39 25.05
CA ALA A 588 67.12 3.02 23.85
C ALA A 588 68.25 2.02 24.09
N SER A 589 68.25 0.90 23.36
CA SER A 589 69.27 -0.17 23.46
C SER A 589 69.36 -1.04 22.19
N PHE A 590 70.53 -1.60 21.88
CA PHE A 590 70.70 -2.56 20.78
C PHE A 590 71.93 -3.49 20.87
N THR A 591 71.97 -4.54 20.03
CA THR A 591 73.08 -5.52 19.89
C THR A 591 73.43 -5.79 18.41
N VAL A 592 74.57 -6.43 18.13
CA VAL A 592 75.01 -6.81 16.75
C VAL A 592 75.51 -8.25 16.67
N ASN A 593 75.47 -8.87 15.47
CA ASN A 593 75.91 -10.25 15.22
C ASN A 593 77.44 -10.41 15.03
N ASP A 594 78.11 -9.41 14.46
CA ASP A 594 79.56 -9.39 14.24
C ASP A 594 80.06 -7.93 14.29
N SER A 595 81.33 -7.72 14.64
CA SER A 595 81.96 -6.40 14.72
C SER A 595 83.36 -6.32 14.07
N LEU A 596 83.87 -7.42 13.47
CA LEU A 596 85.22 -7.49 12.88
C LEU A 596 85.37 -8.49 11.70
N SER A 597 85.85 -8.07 10.52
CA SER A 597 86.14 -8.98 9.37
C SER A 597 87.40 -8.63 8.56
N ALA A 598 88.02 -9.68 7.97
CA ALA A 598 89.23 -9.62 7.13
C ALA A 598 88.99 -9.54 5.61
N CYS A 599 87.72 -9.65 5.17
CA CYS A 599 87.31 -9.54 3.77
C CYS A 599 86.10 -8.61 3.67
N THR A 600 86.06 -7.77 2.64
CA THR A 600 84.89 -6.92 2.32
C THR A 600 83.88 -7.65 1.44
N PRO A 601 82.56 -7.44 1.62
CA PRO A 601 81.93 -6.66 2.68
C PRO A 601 81.70 -7.46 3.98
N LEU A 602 81.73 -6.78 5.13
CA LEU A 602 81.24 -7.31 6.40
C LEU A 602 79.75 -6.98 6.56
N GLU A 603 78.90 -8.00 6.60
CA GLU A 603 77.48 -7.86 6.92
C GLU A 603 77.29 -7.83 8.45
N VAL A 604 76.73 -6.73 8.97
CA VAL A 604 76.37 -6.60 10.38
C VAL A 604 74.87 -6.45 10.51
N GLN A 605 74.25 -7.38 11.22
CA GLN A 605 72.85 -7.35 11.61
C GLN A 605 72.72 -6.68 12.98
N PHE A 606 71.99 -5.58 13.02
CA PHE A 606 71.64 -4.83 14.22
C PHE A 606 70.29 -5.29 14.74
N THR A 607 70.24 -5.58 16.03
CA THR A 607 69.00 -5.96 16.74
C THR A 607 68.68 -4.90 17.77
N ASN A 608 67.61 -4.13 17.55
CA ASN A 608 67.08 -3.16 18.50
C ASN A 608 66.44 -3.90 19.69
N THR A 609 66.93 -3.61 20.88
CA THR A 609 66.43 -4.13 22.15
C THR A 609 65.80 -3.03 23.01
N SER A 610 65.40 -1.92 22.38
CA SER A 610 64.77 -0.78 23.04
C SER A 610 63.36 -1.11 23.55
N GLU A 611 62.95 -0.41 24.60
CA GLU A 611 61.65 -0.56 25.23
C GLU A 611 60.82 0.72 25.11
N ASN A 612 59.48 0.57 25.11
CA ASN A 612 58.50 1.67 25.18
C ASN A 612 58.56 2.70 24.04
N TYR A 613 58.76 2.23 22.80
CA TYR A 613 58.83 3.06 21.59
C TYR A 613 57.90 2.59 20.47
N ILE A 614 57.51 3.51 19.58
CA ILE A 614 56.75 3.25 18.34
C ILE A 614 57.56 3.51 17.07
N ALA A 615 58.65 4.29 17.17
CA ALA A 615 59.54 4.56 16.05
C ALA A 615 61.00 4.52 16.49
N SER A 616 61.87 3.95 15.66
CA SER A 616 63.32 3.92 15.87
C SER A 616 64.03 4.51 14.66
N ALA A 617 65.16 5.16 14.89
CA ALA A 617 66.00 5.78 13.88
C ALA A 617 67.48 5.49 14.19
N TRP A 618 68.13 4.80 13.27
CA TRP A 618 69.53 4.40 13.29
C TRP A 618 70.38 5.37 12.47
N ASP A 619 71.65 5.44 12.81
CA ASP A 619 72.72 6.16 12.13
C ASP A 619 73.96 5.27 12.20
N PHE A 620 74.42 4.72 11.08
CA PHE A 620 75.48 3.71 11.06
C PHE A 620 76.91 4.30 11.13
N GLY A 621 77.01 5.60 11.35
CA GLY A 621 78.29 6.32 11.45
C GLY A 621 78.63 7.14 10.21
N PRO A 622 79.79 7.83 10.21
CA PRO A 622 80.11 8.83 9.21
C PRO A 622 80.11 8.27 7.78
N GLY A 623 79.16 8.71 6.97
CA GLY A 623 79.05 8.32 5.54
C GLY A 623 78.28 7.04 5.26
N GLU A 624 77.83 6.30 6.29
CA GLU A 624 77.16 4.99 6.15
C GLU A 624 75.62 5.08 6.16
N GLY A 625 75.06 6.25 6.44
CA GLY A 625 73.62 6.52 6.36
C GLY A 625 72.83 6.13 7.60
N ASN A 626 71.50 6.16 7.47
CA ASN A 626 70.54 6.02 8.55
C ASN A 626 69.47 4.98 8.19
N SER A 627 68.81 4.37 9.18
CA SER A 627 67.69 3.44 8.94
C SER A 627 66.57 3.63 9.95
N ALA A 628 65.31 3.55 9.52
CA ALA A 628 64.17 3.54 10.43
C ALA A 628 63.69 2.12 10.78
N LEU A 629 64.30 1.08 10.19
CA LEU A 629 63.91 -0.31 10.44
C LEU A 629 64.24 -0.69 11.89
N PRO A 630 63.39 -1.49 12.57
CA PRO A 630 63.67 -1.92 13.94
C PRO A 630 64.98 -2.70 14.05
N ASN A 631 65.23 -3.67 13.15
CA ASN A 631 66.43 -4.51 13.18
C ASN A 631 67.13 -4.48 11.81
N PRO A 632 67.87 -3.41 11.49
CA PRO A 632 68.47 -3.27 10.17
C PRO A 632 69.71 -4.15 10.01
N VAL A 633 70.00 -4.54 8.77
CA VAL A 633 71.28 -5.13 8.37
C VAL A 633 72.04 -4.07 7.58
N HIS A 634 73.32 -3.87 7.90
CA HIS A 634 74.19 -2.92 7.22
C HIS A 634 75.48 -3.59 6.76
N TYR A 635 75.96 -3.22 5.57
CA TYR A 635 77.16 -3.77 4.97
C TYR A 635 78.30 -2.76 5.02
N TYR A 636 79.37 -3.08 5.72
CA TYR A 636 80.59 -2.28 5.72
C TYR A 636 81.50 -2.78 4.60
N SER A 637 81.41 -2.11 3.45
CA SER A 637 82.10 -2.45 2.21
C SER A 637 83.48 -1.81 2.08
N SER A 638 83.74 -0.76 2.88
CA SER A 638 85.04 -0.09 2.95
C SER A 638 85.76 -0.44 4.25
N PRO A 639 87.07 -0.73 4.20
CA PRO A 639 87.89 -0.87 5.40
C PRO A 639 87.83 0.40 6.26
N GLY A 640 87.48 0.28 7.55
CA GLY A 640 87.25 1.44 8.42
C GLY A 640 86.73 1.08 9.81
N ILE A 641 86.59 2.08 10.68
CA ILE A 641 85.93 1.98 12.01
C ILE A 641 84.71 2.91 12.01
N TYR A 642 83.53 2.38 12.32
CA TYR A 642 82.24 3.09 12.22
C TYR A 642 81.52 3.16 13.57
N ASN A 643 81.06 4.35 13.99
CA ASN A 643 80.32 4.58 15.26
C ASN A 643 78.81 4.73 15.00
N VAL A 644 78.05 3.72 15.38
CA VAL A 644 76.60 3.58 15.16
C VAL A 644 75.81 4.19 16.32
N ARG A 645 74.71 4.89 16.03
CA ARG A 645 73.76 5.53 16.97
C ARG A 645 72.31 5.07 16.69
N LEU A 646 71.54 4.80 17.74
CA LEU A 646 70.08 4.53 17.70
C LEU A 646 69.32 5.60 18.48
N ILE A 647 68.20 6.10 17.94
CA ILE A 647 67.25 7.05 18.55
C ILE A 647 65.85 6.44 18.50
N ILE A 648 65.06 6.48 19.56
CA ILE A 648 63.69 5.95 19.58
C ILE A 648 62.68 7.01 19.99
N THR A 649 61.41 6.86 19.57
CA THR A 649 60.27 7.76 19.87
C THR A 649 59.13 6.97 20.52
N SER A 650 58.59 7.43 21.65
CA SER A 650 57.44 6.81 22.33
C SER A 650 56.09 7.19 21.68
N PRO A 651 54.99 6.44 21.94
CA PRO A 651 53.64 6.82 21.48
C PRO A 651 53.20 8.24 21.84
N GLY A 652 53.72 8.78 22.95
CA GLY A 652 53.50 10.16 23.41
C GLY A 652 54.45 11.21 22.85
N GLY A 653 55.38 10.83 21.95
CA GLY A 653 56.30 11.74 21.27
C GLY A 653 57.64 12.02 21.97
N CYS A 654 58.01 11.28 23.03
CA CYS A 654 59.31 11.47 23.70
C CYS A 654 60.44 10.69 23.03
N LEU A 655 61.71 11.13 23.21
CA LEU A 655 62.89 10.56 22.55
C LEU A 655 63.95 10.01 23.52
N ASP A 656 64.67 8.95 23.15
CA ASP A 656 65.88 8.42 23.84
C ASP A 656 66.94 7.83 22.87
N THR A 657 68.24 7.70 23.26
CA THR A 657 69.37 7.37 22.34
C THR A 657 70.49 6.42 22.87
N SER A 658 71.14 5.61 22.00
CA SER A 658 72.23 4.62 22.32
C SER A 658 73.32 4.47 21.22
N PHE A 659 74.53 3.90 21.50
CA PHE A 659 75.73 3.88 20.57
C PHE A 659 76.65 2.59 20.57
N MET A 660 77.35 2.23 19.45
CA MET A 660 78.34 1.09 19.31
C MET A 660 79.35 1.20 18.11
N ASN A 661 80.53 0.51 18.08
CA ASN A 661 81.55 0.57 16.99
C ASN A 661 81.73 -0.74 16.13
N ILE A 662 82.02 -0.64 14.81
CA ILE A 662 82.28 -1.77 13.84
C ILE A 662 83.60 -1.61 13.02
N THR A 663 84.37 -2.68 12.70
CA THR A 663 85.71 -2.63 12.01
C THR A 663 85.91 -3.58 10.78
N VAL A 664 86.51 -3.14 9.65
CA VAL A 664 86.74 -3.95 8.38
C VAL A 664 88.16 -3.77 7.72
N LEU A 665 88.74 -4.81 7.06
CA LEU A 665 90.11 -4.86 6.40
C LEU A 665 90.10 -5.13 4.84
N ASP A 666 91.21 -4.89 4.08
CA ASP A 666 91.31 -4.71 2.57
C ASP A 666 91.90 -5.87 1.68
N THR A 667 91.42 -6.06 0.42
CA THR A 667 92.00 -6.88 -0.69
C THR A 667 91.70 -6.31 -2.12
N ALA A 668 92.69 -5.86 -2.91
CA ALA A 668 92.48 -5.08 -4.16
C ALA A 668 92.88 -5.78 -5.51
N GLY A 669 92.07 -5.59 -6.58
CA GLY A 669 92.57 -5.66 -7.98
C GLY A 669 91.69 -6.08 -9.19
N LEU A 670 90.44 -6.54 -9.05
CA LEU A 670 89.58 -6.99 -10.18
C LEU A 670 88.56 -5.92 -10.59
N ARG A 671 88.27 -5.72 -11.90
CA ARG A 671 87.33 -4.69 -12.38
C ARG A 671 86.32 -5.22 -13.41
N PHE A 672 85.03 -5.13 -13.07
CA PHE A 672 83.86 -5.43 -13.90
C PHE A 672 82.95 -4.20 -13.91
N ASP A 673 82.71 -3.61 -15.10
CA ASP A 673 81.97 -2.36 -15.27
C ASP A 673 80.76 -2.52 -16.17
N TYR A 674 79.68 -1.84 -15.83
CA TYR A 674 78.46 -1.75 -16.66
C TYR A 674 77.71 -0.46 -16.32
N SER A 675 77.04 0.10 -17.32
CA SER A 675 76.32 1.36 -17.19
C SER A 675 75.23 1.49 -18.26
N PRO A 676 74.08 2.12 -17.96
CA PRO A 676 73.67 2.66 -16.65
C PRO A 676 73.19 1.56 -15.67
N VAL A 677 73.37 1.78 -14.36
CA VAL A 677 72.99 0.83 -13.28
C VAL A 677 71.60 1.09 -12.69
N ILE A 678 70.95 2.19 -13.07
CA ILE A 678 69.59 2.52 -12.64
C ILE A 678 68.83 3.18 -13.79
N GLY A 679 67.55 2.82 -13.92
CA GLY A 679 66.64 3.41 -14.90
C GLY A 679 65.30 2.69 -14.92
N CYS A 680 64.31 3.27 -15.61
CA CYS A 680 62.98 2.68 -15.71
C CYS A 680 62.94 1.61 -16.81
N ASN A 681 62.13 0.56 -16.66
CA ASN A 681 61.96 -0.42 -17.74
C ASN A 681 61.18 0.17 -18.94
N PRO A 682 61.54 -0.15 -20.20
CA PRO A 682 62.71 -0.95 -20.61
C PRO A 682 64.03 -0.17 -20.53
N LEU A 683 65.07 -0.79 -19.98
CA LEU A 683 66.41 -0.19 -19.81
C LEU A 683 67.48 -1.02 -20.55
N THR A 684 68.25 -0.38 -21.43
CA THR A 684 69.41 -0.98 -22.11
C THR A 684 70.71 -0.66 -21.36
N VAL A 685 71.49 -1.69 -21.01
CA VAL A 685 72.74 -1.58 -20.25
C VAL A 685 73.91 -2.17 -21.04
N ASN A 686 75.06 -1.50 -20.99
CA ASN A 686 76.32 -1.93 -21.61
C ASN A 686 77.24 -2.55 -20.55
N PHE A 687 77.89 -3.68 -20.85
CA PHE A 687 78.74 -4.45 -19.94
C PHE A 687 80.16 -4.63 -20.48
N SER A 688 81.16 -4.55 -19.59
CA SER A 688 82.59 -4.73 -19.88
C SER A 688 83.35 -5.35 -18.70
N ALA A 689 84.22 -6.35 -18.92
CA ALA A 689 85.01 -6.97 -17.85
C ALA A 689 86.53 -6.95 -18.14
N VAL A 690 87.32 -6.67 -17.10
CA VAL A 690 88.80 -6.69 -17.12
C VAL A 690 89.32 -7.70 -16.09
N GLY A 691 89.73 -8.88 -16.58
CA GLY A 691 90.38 -9.91 -15.78
C GLY A 691 91.91 -9.90 -15.89
N PRO A 692 92.64 -10.72 -15.11
CA PRO A 692 94.07 -10.95 -15.26
C PRO A 692 94.38 -11.48 -16.67
N SER A 693 95.61 -11.29 -17.16
CA SER A 693 96.05 -11.68 -18.52
C SER A 693 95.98 -13.19 -18.82
N SER A 694 95.59 -14.02 -17.84
CA SER A 694 95.44 -15.48 -17.94
C SER A 694 93.98 -15.95 -18.21
N THR A 695 93.01 -15.02 -18.22
CA THR A 695 91.57 -15.32 -18.41
C THR A 695 91.27 -15.94 -19.79
N GLN A 696 90.65 -17.13 -19.82
CA GLN A 696 90.46 -17.91 -21.06
C GLN A 696 89.06 -17.76 -21.70
N SER A 697 88.01 -17.51 -20.91
CA SER A 697 86.64 -17.29 -21.41
C SER A 697 85.80 -16.47 -20.44
N TYR A 698 84.75 -15.81 -20.97
CA TYR A 698 83.76 -15.05 -20.21
C TYR A 698 82.38 -15.69 -20.39
N TYR A 699 81.72 -16.00 -19.27
CA TYR A 699 80.33 -16.43 -19.26
C TYR A 699 79.50 -15.32 -18.63
N TRP A 700 78.61 -14.72 -19.41
CA TRP A 700 77.73 -13.63 -18.98
C TRP A 700 76.37 -14.19 -18.56
N ASP A 701 75.99 -13.89 -17.33
CA ASP A 701 74.65 -14.09 -16.81
C ASP A 701 74.10 -12.72 -16.42
N PHE A 702 73.06 -12.26 -17.10
CA PHE A 702 72.45 -10.95 -16.87
C PHE A 702 71.48 -10.96 -15.67
N GLY A 703 71.22 -12.12 -15.08
CA GLY A 703 70.38 -12.25 -13.88
C GLY A 703 68.87 -12.22 -14.15
N ASP A 704 68.43 -12.03 -15.39
CA ASP A 704 67.02 -12.06 -15.81
C ASP A 704 66.61 -13.36 -16.53
N GLY A 705 67.47 -14.37 -16.51
CA GLY A 705 67.29 -15.66 -17.18
C GLY A 705 67.90 -15.74 -18.58
N SER A 706 68.47 -14.65 -19.09
CA SER A 706 69.23 -14.65 -20.35
C SER A 706 70.74 -14.76 -20.10
N THR A 707 71.42 -15.59 -20.89
CA THR A 707 72.88 -15.84 -20.76
C THR A 707 73.56 -15.78 -22.12
N ILE A 708 74.78 -15.26 -22.17
CA ILE A 708 75.59 -15.19 -23.40
C ILE A 708 77.03 -15.60 -23.11
N THR A 709 77.62 -16.43 -23.96
CA THR A 709 79.06 -16.76 -23.95
C THR A 709 79.76 -16.01 -25.09
N ASN A 710 80.59 -15.02 -24.76
CA ASN A 710 81.23 -14.18 -25.77
C ASN A 710 82.49 -13.45 -25.28
N LEU A 711 83.00 -12.53 -26.11
CA LEU A 711 84.08 -11.56 -25.85
C LEU A 711 83.79 -10.61 -24.66
N PRO A 712 84.79 -9.88 -24.14
CA PRO A 712 84.72 -9.12 -22.87
C PRO A 712 83.76 -7.92 -22.82
N ASN A 713 83.07 -7.55 -23.91
CA ASN A 713 82.10 -6.43 -23.93
C ASN A 713 80.78 -6.85 -24.62
N VAL A 714 79.63 -6.60 -23.99
CA VAL A 714 78.28 -6.99 -24.48
C VAL A 714 77.21 -5.96 -24.07
N THR A 715 76.03 -5.99 -24.71
CA THR A 715 74.88 -5.11 -24.38
C THR A 715 73.62 -5.93 -24.17
N HIS A 716 72.77 -5.57 -23.19
CA HIS A 716 71.51 -6.26 -22.90
C HIS A 716 70.38 -5.28 -22.56
N THR A 717 69.16 -5.58 -23.00
CA THR A 717 67.96 -4.76 -22.72
C THR A 717 67.00 -5.55 -21.84
N TYR A 718 66.76 -5.03 -20.65
CA TYR A 718 65.83 -5.63 -19.70
C TYR A 718 64.44 -5.01 -19.88
N GLN A 719 63.45 -5.87 -20.16
CA GLN A 719 62.07 -5.46 -20.47
C GLN A 719 61.19 -5.32 -19.21
N SER A 720 61.51 -6.07 -18.16
CA SER A 720 60.76 -6.11 -16.91
C SER A 720 61.51 -5.37 -15.80
N PHE A 721 60.81 -4.70 -14.89
CA PHE A 721 61.44 -4.12 -13.71
C PHE A 721 61.84 -5.21 -12.72
N GLY A 722 62.89 -4.95 -11.95
CA GLY A 722 63.51 -5.93 -11.09
C GLY A 722 64.93 -5.51 -10.71
N ASN A 723 65.49 -6.20 -9.73
CA ASN A 723 66.87 -6.03 -9.32
C ASN A 723 67.68 -7.16 -9.97
N PHE A 724 68.46 -6.82 -10.99
CA PHE A 724 69.28 -7.78 -11.72
C PHE A 724 70.73 -7.55 -11.34
N LEU A 725 71.33 -8.52 -10.67
CA LEU A 725 72.75 -8.48 -10.34
C LEU A 725 73.49 -9.27 -11.42
N PRO A 726 74.06 -8.61 -12.44
CA PRO A 726 74.77 -9.29 -13.51
C PRO A 726 76.01 -9.97 -12.93
N LYS A 727 76.37 -11.12 -13.47
CA LYS A 727 77.58 -11.84 -13.07
C LYS A 727 78.36 -12.22 -14.31
N VAL A 728 79.67 -12.04 -14.21
CA VAL A 728 80.61 -12.62 -15.16
C VAL A 728 81.45 -13.66 -14.43
N ILE A 729 81.49 -14.87 -15.00
CA ILE A 729 82.34 -15.94 -14.48
C ILE A 729 83.63 -15.94 -15.27
N LEU A 730 84.73 -15.64 -14.57
CA LEU A 730 86.09 -15.71 -15.11
C LEU A 730 86.66 -17.10 -14.82
N LEU A 731 87.12 -17.80 -15.86
CA LEU A 731 87.75 -19.11 -15.74
C LEU A 731 89.27 -18.98 -15.90
N ASP A 732 90.03 -19.28 -14.83
CA ASP A 732 91.50 -19.26 -14.78
C ASP A 732 92.08 -20.66 -14.39
N PRO A 733 93.28 -21.07 -14.84
CA PRO A 733 93.86 -22.36 -14.45
C PRO A 733 94.55 -22.22 -13.07
N PRO A 734 94.03 -22.80 -11.97
CA PRO A 734 93.84 -24.24 -11.74
C PRO A 734 92.44 -24.59 -11.19
N GLY A 735 91.39 -23.97 -11.75
CA GLY A 735 90.00 -24.25 -11.37
C GLY A 735 89.45 -23.35 -10.26
N CYS A 736 90.10 -22.22 -9.97
CA CYS A 736 89.50 -21.16 -9.17
C CYS A 736 88.44 -20.45 -10.02
N VAL A 737 87.17 -20.68 -9.68
CA VAL A 737 86.04 -19.96 -10.26
C VAL A 737 85.92 -18.67 -9.49
N ILE A 738 86.24 -17.54 -10.13
CA ILE A 738 86.05 -16.23 -9.52
C ILE A 738 84.77 -15.65 -10.12
N PRO A 739 83.62 -15.82 -9.45
CA PRO A 739 82.42 -15.10 -9.84
C PRO A 739 82.66 -13.63 -9.50
N VAL A 740 82.95 -12.83 -10.51
CA VAL A 740 82.94 -11.38 -10.35
C VAL A 740 81.50 -10.97 -10.57
N ALA A 741 80.76 -10.93 -9.47
CA ALA A 741 79.47 -10.28 -9.47
C ALA A 741 79.69 -8.80 -9.77
N GLY A 742 78.72 -8.20 -10.44
CA GLY A 742 78.68 -6.77 -10.57
C GLY A 742 78.79 -6.12 -9.20
N ILE A 743 79.60 -5.07 -9.10
CA ILE A 743 79.76 -4.32 -7.84
C ILE A 743 78.50 -3.52 -7.47
N ASP A 744 77.58 -3.36 -8.41
CA ASP A 744 76.35 -2.60 -8.30
C ASP A 744 75.14 -3.34 -8.88
N THR A 745 73.99 -3.29 -8.23
CA THR A 745 72.81 -4.00 -8.75
C THR A 745 72.18 -3.15 -9.86
N ILE A 746 71.88 -3.75 -11.01
CA ILE A 746 71.09 -3.05 -12.03
C ILE A 746 69.67 -2.95 -11.52
N HIS A 747 69.32 -1.74 -11.12
CA HIS A 747 68.05 -1.38 -10.53
C HIS A 747 67.09 -0.89 -11.60
N ILE A 748 66.29 -1.83 -12.09
CA ILE A 748 65.28 -1.51 -13.08
C ILE A 748 64.01 -1.24 -12.32
N ARG A 749 63.67 0.04 -12.31
CA ARG A 749 62.55 0.58 -11.54
C ARG A 749 61.31 0.63 -12.41
N GLY A 750 60.16 0.42 -11.81
CA GLY A 750 58.89 0.36 -12.52
C GLY A 750 57.77 -0.15 -11.65
N ALA A 751 56.55 0.01 -12.17
CA ALA A 751 55.34 -0.45 -11.53
C ALA A 751 54.44 -1.11 -12.58
N ASN A 752 53.84 -2.24 -12.26
CA ASN A 752 52.77 -2.87 -13.03
C ASN A 752 51.47 -2.59 -12.30
N ILE A 753 50.66 -1.72 -12.90
CA ILE A 753 49.41 -1.26 -12.32
C ILE A 753 48.33 -2.29 -12.57
N LEU A 754 47.67 -2.71 -11.49
CA LEU A 754 46.48 -3.54 -11.50
C LEU A 754 45.53 -2.97 -10.45
N PHE A 755 44.23 -3.00 -10.75
CA PHE A 755 43.22 -2.59 -9.78
C PHE A 755 41.88 -3.30 -10.00
N GLY A 756 41.15 -3.47 -8.90
CA GLY A 756 39.79 -3.99 -8.83
C GLY A 756 38.73 -2.89 -8.75
N ILE A 757 37.51 -3.24 -9.15
CA ILE A 757 36.34 -2.37 -9.13
C ILE A 757 35.17 -3.18 -8.54
N SER A 758 34.41 -2.63 -7.60
CA SER A 758 33.27 -3.34 -6.98
C SER A 758 32.10 -3.54 -7.95
N ASP A 759 31.72 -2.49 -8.68
CA ASP A 759 30.56 -2.47 -9.57
C ASP A 759 30.94 -1.80 -10.90
N SER A 760 30.69 -2.49 -12.03
CA SER A 760 31.02 -1.98 -13.36
C SER A 760 29.82 -1.37 -14.12
N LEU A 761 28.60 -1.55 -13.61
CA LEU A 761 27.36 -1.07 -14.19
C LEU A 761 26.46 -0.46 -13.11
N LEU A 762 26.05 0.80 -13.28
CA LEU A 762 25.19 1.54 -12.35
C LEU A 762 24.00 2.17 -13.09
N CYS A 763 22.89 2.34 -12.38
CA CYS A 763 21.72 3.07 -12.86
C CYS A 763 21.67 4.46 -12.23
N ASP A 764 21.52 5.50 -13.06
CA ASP A 764 21.49 6.94 -12.73
C ASP A 764 22.77 7.51 -12.08
N ALA A 765 23.10 7.04 -10.87
CA ALA A 765 24.23 7.48 -10.08
C ALA A 765 24.59 6.43 -9.01
N GLY A 766 25.84 6.40 -8.55
CA GLY A 766 26.25 5.45 -7.52
C GLY A 766 27.72 5.53 -7.13
N THR A 767 28.05 4.89 -6.01
CA THR A 767 29.42 4.80 -5.51
C THR A 767 30.08 3.51 -5.98
N VAL A 768 31.28 3.63 -6.53
CA VAL A 768 32.14 2.52 -6.91
C VAL A 768 33.39 2.52 -6.03
N ASN A 769 33.74 1.37 -5.48
CA ASN A 769 34.97 1.21 -4.69
C ASN A 769 36.10 0.69 -5.58
N PHE A 770 37.27 1.34 -5.48
CA PHE A 770 38.48 0.98 -6.22
C PHE A 770 39.52 0.41 -5.27
N THR A 771 40.06 -0.75 -5.64
CA THR A 771 41.10 -1.44 -4.86
C THR A 771 42.37 -1.55 -5.66
N ASP A 772 43.43 -0.88 -5.20
CA ASP A 772 44.78 -0.94 -5.77
C ASP A 772 45.40 -2.31 -5.51
N SER A 773 45.95 -2.91 -6.57
CA SER A 773 46.79 -4.11 -6.51
C SER A 773 48.08 -3.94 -7.31
N THR A 774 48.53 -2.68 -7.48
CA THR A 774 49.77 -2.34 -8.17
C THR A 774 50.97 -3.05 -7.53
N THR A 775 51.78 -3.68 -8.37
CA THR A 775 53.06 -4.29 -7.97
C THR A 775 54.19 -3.40 -8.47
N SER A 776 55.11 -2.97 -7.61
CA SER A 776 56.20 -2.06 -7.97
C SER A 776 57.53 -2.51 -7.36
N SER A 777 58.65 -2.17 -8.01
CA SER A 777 60.00 -2.48 -7.49
C SER A 777 60.57 -1.41 -6.55
N ASP A 778 59.91 -0.26 -6.41
CA ASP A 778 60.21 0.78 -5.43
C ASP A 778 58.94 1.51 -4.98
N PRO A 779 58.92 2.13 -3.78
CA PRO A 779 57.69 2.67 -3.19
C PRO A 779 56.97 3.65 -4.12
N VAL A 780 55.68 3.41 -4.34
CA VAL A 780 54.79 4.35 -5.02
C VAL A 780 54.60 5.57 -4.12
N VAL A 781 55.09 6.73 -4.56
CA VAL A 781 55.03 7.98 -3.78
C VAL A 781 53.79 8.80 -4.14
N ARG A 782 53.16 8.51 -5.27
CA ARG A 782 51.96 9.21 -5.71
C ARG A 782 51.02 8.27 -6.46
N TYR A 783 49.83 8.12 -5.91
CA TYR A 783 48.66 7.61 -6.64
C TYR A 783 47.95 8.81 -7.25
N THR A 784 47.61 8.73 -8.53
CA THR A 784 46.72 9.70 -9.17
C THR A 784 45.67 8.94 -9.94
N TRP A 785 44.54 8.72 -9.28
CA TRP A 785 43.33 8.21 -9.91
C TRP A 785 42.68 9.31 -10.72
N ASN A 786 42.27 8.97 -11.93
CA ASN A 786 41.33 9.75 -12.72
C ASN A 786 40.16 8.84 -13.05
N PHE A 787 38.99 9.21 -12.54
CA PHE A 787 37.76 8.42 -12.66
C PHE A 787 37.05 8.64 -14.00
N GLY A 788 37.59 9.46 -14.89
CA GLY A 788 37.03 9.70 -16.23
C GLY A 788 35.91 10.74 -16.27
N ASP A 789 35.40 11.20 -15.13
CA ASP A 789 34.39 12.27 -15.00
C ASP A 789 34.99 13.65 -14.67
N GLY A 790 36.32 13.77 -14.73
CA GLY A 790 37.06 14.99 -14.39
C GLY A 790 37.45 15.10 -12.92
N SER A 791 36.96 14.21 -12.06
CA SER A 791 37.41 14.10 -10.68
C SER A 791 38.63 13.19 -10.56
N THR A 792 39.43 13.42 -9.51
CA THR A 792 40.65 12.67 -9.25
C THR A 792 40.77 12.34 -7.78
N SER A 793 41.57 11.32 -7.45
CA SER A 793 41.92 11.01 -6.07
C SER A 793 43.39 10.67 -5.95
N SER A 794 43.98 11.04 -4.82
CA SER A 794 45.34 10.65 -4.45
C SER A 794 45.38 9.54 -3.39
N LEU A 795 44.22 9.02 -2.99
CA LEU A 795 44.14 7.89 -2.05
C LEU A 795 44.52 6.58 -2.75
N GLN A 796 45.10 5.64 -2.02
CA GLN A 796 45.45 4.33 -2.57
C GLN A 796 44.20 3.51 -2.96
N ASN A 797 43.21 3.43 -2.07
CA ASN A 797 41.94 2.70 -2.30
C ASN A 797 40.74 3.66 -2.16
N PRO A 798 40.43 4.46 -3.19
CA PRO A 798 39.34 5.43 -3.11
C PRO A 798 37.96 4.80 -3.35
N ALA A 799 36.93 5.41 -2.75
CA ALA A 799 35.54 5.26 -3.16
C ALA A 799 35.14 6.52 -3.95
N HIS A 800 34.47 6.36 -5.09
CA HIS A 800 34.07 7.48 -5.94
C HIS A 800 32.58 7.41 -6.31
N TYR A 801 31.89 8.56 -6.23
CA TYR A 801 30.47 8.68 -6.56
C TYR A 801 30.31 9.30 -7.96
N TYR A 802 29.79 8.52 -8.91
CA TYR A 802 29.43 9.01 -10.24
C TYR A 802 28.02 9.59 -10.19
N SER A 803 27.88 10.88 -10.50
CA SER A 803 26.61 11.60 -10.40
C SER A 803 25.82 11.70 -11.71
N ALA A 804 26.38 11.22 -12.82
CA ALA A 804 25.77 11.34 -14.14
C ALA A 804 25.96 10.08 -15.00
N PRO A 805 24.99 9.75 -15.89
CA PRO A 805 25.15 8.73 -16.92
C PRO A 805 26.34 9.00 -17.84
N GLY A 806 27.08 7.95 -18.19
CA GLY A 806 28.29 8.03 -18.99
C GLY A 806 29.09 6.73 -18.99
N ILE A 807 30.02 6.61 -19.93
CA ILE A 807 31.04 5.56 -19.92
C ILE A 807 32.34 6.22 -19.46
N TYR A 808 32.87 5.72 -18.36
CA TYR A 808 34.02 6.31 -17.70
C TYR A 808 35.24 5.41 -17.81
N ASP A 809 36.27 5.93 -18.47
CA ASP A 809 37.60 5.33 -18.51
C ASP A 809 38.31 5.65 -17.19
N VAL A 810 38.59 4.62 -16.40
CA VAL A 810 39.30 4.80 -15.14
C VAL A 810 40.77 4.55 -15.38
N SER A 811 41.59 5.54 -15.06
CA SER A 811 43.04 5.42 -15.12
C SER A 811 43.66 5.63 -13.75
N LEU A 812 44.65 4.80 -13.47
CA LEU A 812 45.54 4.99 -12.35
C LEU A 812 46.92 5.30 -12.91
N ASN A 813 47.45 6.47 -12.57
CA ASN A 813 48.84 6.85 -12.78
C ASN A 813 49.57 6.73 -11.45
N VAL A 814 50.65 5.94 -11.45
CA VAL A 814 51.52 5.78 -10.28
C VAL A 814 52.90 6.33 -10.61
N GLU A 815 53.43 7.13 -9.70
CA GLU A 815 54.81 7.60 -9.74
C GLU A 815 55.56 6.95 -8.59
N THR A 816 56.64 6.24 -8.91
CA THR A 816 57.51 5.65 -7.90
C THR A 816 58.57 6.64 -7.45
N SER A 817 59.18 6.39 -6.29
CA SER A 817 60.20 7.24 -5.69
C SER A 817 61.39 7.57 -6.61
N SER A 818 61.64 6.73 -7.61
CA SER A 818 62.71 6.90 -8.62
C SER A 818 62.30 7.73 -9.84
N GLY A 819 61.11 8.33 -9.84
CA GLY A 819 60.58 9.12 -10.97
C GLY A 819 60.06 8.28 -12.14
N CYS A 820 59.91 6.96 -11.95
CA CYS A 820 59.30 6.10 -12.96
C CYS A 820 57.78 6.24 -12.90
N VAL A 821 57.21 6.71 -14.00
CA VAL A 821 55.76 6.83 -14.17
C VAL A 821 55.25 5.67 -15.00
N ASN A 822 54.19 5.05 -14.53
CA ASN A 822 53.39 4.16 -15.35
C ASN A 822 51.92 4.57 -15.25
N THR A 823 51.16 4.38 -16.31
CA THR A 823 49.73 4.67 -16.33
C THR A 823 49.01 3.49 -16.96
N PHE A 824 47.98 3.02 -16.27
CA PHE A 824 47.09 1.99 -16.79
C PHE A 824 45.67 2.53 -16.80
N THR A 825 45.07 2.54 -17.99
CA THR A 825 43.68 2.92 -18.20
C THR A 825 42.89 1.66 -18.51
N LYS A 826 41.89 1.39 -17.68
CA LYS A 826 40.87 0.39 -18.00
C LYS A 826 39.75 1.12 -18.75
N THR A 827 39.67 0.88 -20.05
CA THR A 827 38.65 1.50 -20.91
C THR A 827 37.27 0.95 -20.59
N ALA A 828 36.25 1.82 -20.63
CA ALA A 828 34.87 1.54 -20.25
C ALA A 828 34.74 0.82 -18.89
N ALA A 829 35.55 1.25 -17.92
CA ALA A 829 35.65 0.61 -16.61
C ALA A 829 34.36 0.69 -15.78
N VAL A 830 33.67 1.82 -15.85
CA VAL A 830 32.37 2.04 -15.20
C VAL A 830 31.38 2.56 -16.25
N LYS A 831 30.25 1.88 -16.38
CA LYS A 831 29.12 2.33 -17.21
C LYS A 831 27.99 2.77 -16.30
N VAL A 832 27.66 4.05 -16.31
CA VAL A 832 26.47 4.58 -15.64
C VAL A 832 25.41 4.82 -16.72
N VAL A 833 24.27 4.16 -16.60
CA VAL A 833 23.16 4.24 -17.57
C VAL A 833 22.01 4.98 -16.91
N ALA A 834 21.39 5.92 -17.62
CA ALA A 834 20.15 6.52 -17.13
C ALA A 834 19.07 5.44 -17.07
N ARG A 835 18.23 5.45 -16.03
CA ARG A 835 16.99 4.69 -16.08
C ARG A 835 16.03 5.32 -17.12
N PRO A 836 15.14 4.54 -17.72
CA PRO A 836 14.09 5.09 -18.58
C PRO A 836 13.22 6.09 -17.81
N ASP A 837 12.91 7.24 -18.41
CA ASP A 837 11.95 8.21 -17.86
C ASP A 837 10.62 8.04 -18.60
N ILE A 838 9.59 7.55 -17.92
CA ILE A 838 8.37 7.00 -18.53
C ILE A 838 7.10 7.71 -18.06
N ALA A 839 6.11 7.78 -18.95
CA ALA A 839 4.73 8.16 -18.64
C ALA A 839 3.73 7.24 -19.34
N ILE A 840 2.51 7.20 -18.80
CA ILE A 840 1.37 6.52 -19.41
C ILE A 840 0.54 7.57 -20.15
N ALA A 841 0.28 7.35 -21.44
CA ALA A 841 -0.66 8.11 -22.25
C ALA A 841 -1.78 7.18 -22.74
N GLY A 842 -2.96 7.71 -23.00
CA GLY A 842 -4.11 6.92 -23.46
C GLY A 842 -5.43 7.43 -22.93
N ASP A 843 -6.49 6.72 -23.28
CA ASP A 843 -7.85 7.05 -22.88
C ASP A 843 -8.06 6.73 -21.38
N THR A 844 -8.61 7.68 -20.63
CA THR A 844 -8.90 7.51 -19.19
C THR A 844 -10.36 7.15 -18.91
N THR A 845 -11.20 7.13 -19.94
CA THR A 845 -12.65 6.94 -19.86
C THR A 845 -13.16 6.29 -21.15
N VAL A 846 -13.96 5.23 -21.04
CA VAL A 846 -14.41 4.41 -22.18
C VAL A 846 -15.83 3.89 -21.95
N CYS A 847 -16.52 3.55 -23.03
CA CYS A 847 -17.81 2.85 -22.97
C CYS A 847 -17.62 1.42 -22.46
N ILE A 848 -18.63 0.90 -21.77
CA ILE A 848 -18.69 -0.54 -21.49
C ILE A 848 -18.65 -1.28 -22.83
N TYR A 849 -17.68 -2.19 -22.99
CA TYR A 849 -17.37 -2.97 -24.20
C TYR A 849 -16.51 -2.31 -25.30
N ASP A 850 -16.02 -1.08 -25.13
CA ASP A 850 -15.00 -0.52 -26.03
C ASP A 850 -13.57 -0.81 -25.53
N SER A 851 -12.63 -0.94 -26.47
CA SER A 851 -11.22 -1.18 -26.17
C SER A 851 -10.50 0.10 -25.74
N LEU A 852 -9.63 0.00 -24.73
CA LEU A 852 -8.82 1.12 -24.23
C LEU A 852 -7.43 1.11 -24.84
N LEU A 853 -7.05 2.21 -25.48
CA LEU A 853 -5.70 2.40 -26.00
C LEU A 853 -4.79 2.99 -24.92
N HIS A 854 -3.78 2.24 -24.53
CA HIS A 854 -2.72 2.71 -23.65
C HIS A 854 -1.37 2.64 -24.34
N ALA A 855 -0.59 3.71 -24.20
CA ALA A 855 0.75 3.82 -24.74
C ALA A 855 1.72 4.21 -23.62
N GLY A 856 2.83 3.48 -23.57
CA GLY A 856 3.98 3.89 -22.80
C GLY A 856 4.72 4.94 -23.60
N ILE A 857 4.97 6.10 -23.01
CA ILE A 857 5.73 7.18 -23.63
C ILE A 857 7.00 7.44 -22.84
N PHE A 858 8.08 7.75 -23.55
CA PHE A 858 9.30 8.26 -22.92
C PHE A 858 9.19 9.77 -22.71
N LEU A 859 9.37 10.22 -21.47
CA LEU A 859 9.47 11.64 -21.13
C LEU A 859 10.84 12.21 -21.53
N GLN A 860 11.87 11.37 -21.52
CA GLN A 860 13.15 11.62 -22.19
C GLN A 860 13.51 10.44 -23.09
N PRO A 861 13.86 10.68 -24.37
CA PRO A 861 14.19 9.60 -25.29
C PRO A 861 15.46 8.88 -24.82
N ASP A 862 15.30 7.69 -24.24
CA ASP A 862 16.40 6.74 -24.05
C ASP A 862 16.63 6.01 -25.39
N THR A 863 17.89 5.99 -25.83
CA THR A 863 18.31 5.37 -27.09
C THR A 863 18.48 3.84 -27.00
N SER A 864 18.30 3.26 -25.81
CA SER A 864 18.45 1.82 -25.60
C SER A 864 17.17 1.05 -25.94
N VAL A 865 17.33 -0.20 -26.38
CA VAL A 865 16.20 -1.14 -26.51
C VAL A 865 15.63 -1.35 -25.10
N VAL A 866 14.32 -1.18 -24.93
CA VAL A 866 13.64 -1.42 -23.66
C VAL A 866 12.66 -2.58 -23.78
N THR A 867 12.37 -3.22 -22.65
CA THR A 867 11.23 -4.12 -22.48
C THR A 867 10.16 -3.40 -21.66
N TRP A 868 8.92 -3.48 -22.14
CA TRP A 868 7.74 -2.93 -21.45
C TRP A 868 7.02 -4.06 -20.74
N SER A 869 6.60 -3.82 -19.50
CA SER A 869 5.75 -4.72 -18.73
C SER A 869 4.61 -3.91 -18.13
N TRP A 870 3.39 -4.29 -18.49
CA TRP A 870 2.17 -3.68 -17.96
C TRP A 870 1.53 -4.59 -16.94
N ASN A 871 0.99 -3.98 -15.88
CA ASN A 871 0.16 -4.66 -14.90
C ASN A 871 -1.17 -3.91 -14.76
N PHE A 872 -2.23 -4.56 -15.25
CA PHE A 872 -3.61 -4.12 -15.09
C PHE A 872 -4.26 -4.92 -13.95
N PRO A 873 -5.15 -4.30 -13.16
CA PRO A 873 -5.74 -4.92 -11.97
C PRO A 873 -6.69 -6.09 -12.26
N ASN A 874 -6.93 -6.38 -13.54
CA ASN A 874 -7.88 -7.35 -14.04
C ASN A 874 -7.22 -8.60 -14.68
N GLY A 875 -5.89 -8.70 -14.69
CA GLY A 875 -5.14 -9.81 -15.31
C GLY A 875 -4.75 -9.56 -16.78
N ASN A 876 -3.95 -10.47 -17.35
CA ASN A 876 -3.44 -10.38 -18.73
C ASN A 876 -4.07 -11.47 -19.61
N SER A 877 -4.45 -11.15 -20.85
CA SER A 877 -4.96 -12.11 -21.86
C SER A 877 -3.85 -12.80 -22.66
N PHE A 878 -2.61 -12.39 -22.48
CA PHE A 878 -1.42 -13.00 -23.07
C PHE A 878 -0.33 -13.20 -22.01
N ALA A 879 0.55 -14.17 -22.22
CA ALA A 879 1.71 -14.40 -21.37
C ALA A 879 2.95 -14.70 -22.20
N TYR A 880 4.10 -14.75 -21.53
CA TYR A 880 5.36 -15.18 -22.11
C TYR A 880 5.70 -16.57 -21.56
N PHE A 881 6.18 -17.46 -22.41
CA PHE A 881 6.67 -18.77 -21.98
C PHE A 881 8.16 -18.93 -22.33
N SER A 882 8.82 -19.84 -21.61
CA SER A 882 10.12 -20.39 -21.98
C SER A 882 10.03 -21.92 -21.95
N ALA A 883 10.74 -22.60 -22.85
CA ALA A 883 10.75 -24.06 -22.93
C ALA A 883 11.23 -24.71 -21.64
N ASN A 884 12.04 -24.02 -20.85
CA ASN A 884 12.57 -24.47 -19.56
C ASN A 884 13.15 -25.91 -19.59
N GLY A 885 13.80 -26.27 -20.69
CA GLY A 885 14.38 -27.61 -20.92
C GLY A 885 13.41 -28.70 -21.39
N SER A 886 12.14 -28.38 -21.68
CA SER A 886 11.15 -29.31 -22.26
C SER A 886 11.46 -29.67 -23.72
N SER A 887 10.76 -30.69 -24.23
CA SER A 887 10.81 -31.09 -25.65
C SER A 887 9.97 -30.20 -26.58
N PHE A 888 9.47 -29.07 -26.10
CA PHE A 888 8.68 -28.14 -26.90
C PHE A 888 9.53 -27.50 -27.99
N PRO A 889 9.03 -27.37 -29.24
CA PRO A 889 9.82 -26.89 -30.38
C PRO A 889 10.25 -25.42 -30.29
N PHE A 890 9.61 -24.58 -29.47
CA PHE A 890 9.99 -23.18 -29.27
C PHE A 890 10.69 -22.96 -27.93
N GLN A 891 11.85 -22.30 -27.93
CA GLN A 891 12.62 -22.03 -26.70
C GLN A 891 12.00 -20.95 -25.81
N ASP A 892 11.30 -19.99 -26.41
CA ASP A 892 10.56 -18.93 -25.75
C ASP A 892 9.58 -18.31 -26.76
N GLY A 893 8.58 -17.58 -26.26
CA GLY A 893 7.60 -16.92 -27.12
C GLY A 893 6.43 -16.29 -26.36
N VAL A 894 5.45 -15.81 -27.12
CA VAL A 894 4.17 -15.30 -26.60
C VAL A 894 3.13 -16.41 -26.69
N VAL A 895 2.39 -16.62 -25.61
CA VAL A 895 1.18 -17.46 -25.59
C VAL A 895 -0.05 -16.55 -25.58
N LEU A 896 -0.87 -16.71 -26.61
CA LEU A 896 -2.23 -16.17 -26.66
C LEU A 896 -3.18 -17.29 -26.26
N THR A 897 -4.02 -17.05 -25.26
CA THR A 897 -4.95 -18.07 -24.76
C THR A 897 -6.31 -17.45 -24.53
N THR A 898 -7.37 -18.21 -24.83
CA THR A 898 -8.75 -17.82 -24.54
C THR A 898 -9.15 -18.04 -23.07
N GLY A 899 -8.26 -18.68 -22.27
CA GLY A 899 -8.36 -18.82 -20.81
C GLY A 899 -7.41 -17.89 -20.06
N ASN A 900 -7.08 -18.21 -18.79
CA ASN A 900 -6.16 -17.38 -18.01
C ASN A 900 -4.70 -17.53 -18.51
N ALA A 901 -4.09 -16.43 -18.95
CA ALA A 901 -2.73 -16.45 -19.48
C ALA A 901 -1.67 -16.90 -18.47
N THR A 902 -1.91 -16.73 -17.16
CA THR A 902 -0.99 -17.23 -16.11
C THR A 902 -1.09 -18.75 -15.93
N SER A 903 -2.25 -19.35 -16.19
CA SER A 903 -2.42 -20.81 -16.18
C SER A 903 -1.79 -21.46 -17.43
N ALA A 904 -1.67 -20.71 -18.53
CA ALA A 904 -1.18 -21.20 -19.82
C ALA A 904 0.34 -21.38 -19.91
N THR A 905 1.12 -20.89 -18.94
CA THR A 905 2.59 -21.05 -18.94
C THR A 905 2.97 -22.43 -18.44
N GLY A 906 3.06 -23.42 -19.34
CA GLY A 906 3.39 -24.79 -18.96
C GLY A 906 4.89 -25.06 -18.68
N PRO A 907 5.31 -26.35 -18.60
CA PRO A 907 4.51 -27.55 -18.88
C PRO A 907 3.35 -27.73 -17.90
N ASN A 908 2.16 -27.99 -18.44
CA ASN A 908 0.92 -28.15 -17.68
C ASN A 908 0.57 -29.62 -17.51
N ALA A 909 0.36 -30.04 -16.26
CA ALA A 909 0.00 -31.42 -15.89
C ALA A 909 -1.52 -31.69 -15.87
N SER A 910 -2.33 -30.69 -16.25
CA SER A 910 -3.79 -30.76 -16.31
C SER A 910 -4.32 -30.04 -17.54
N ILE A 911 -5.48 -30.49 -18.04
CA ILE A 911 -6.22 -29.84 -19.12
C ILE A 911 -6.70 -28.45 -18.65
N LEU A 912 -6.40 -27.42 -19.42
CA LEU A 912 -6.84 -26.05 -19.19
C LEU A 912 -8.16 -25.81 -19.90
N SER A 913 -9.25 -25.64 -19.14
CA SER A 913 -10.58 -25.31 -19.66
C SER A 913 -11.15 -24.13 -18.88
N GLU A 914 -10.74 -22.93 -19.30
CA GLU A 914 -11.03 -21.66 -18.62
C GLU A 914 -11.42 -20.62 -19.68
N GLY A 915 -12.27 -19.65 -19.32
CA GLY A 915 -12.67 -18.55 -20.20
C GLY A 915 -14.18 -18.27 -20.21
N PRO A 916 -14.61 -17.03 -20.51
CA PRO A 916 -16.01 -16.65 -20.57
C PRO A 916 -16.71 -17.19 -21.83
N SER A 917 -18.03 -17.37 -21.76
CA SER A 917 -18.87 -17.85 -22.88
C SER A 917 -19.65 -16.75 -23.61
N ASN A 918 -19.41 -15.48 -23.25
CA ASN A 918 -20.20 -14.31 -23.67
C ASN A 918 -19.37 -13.23 -24.37
N TRP A 919 -18.29 -13.58 -25.07
CA TRP A 919 -17.54 -12.63 -25.89
C TRP A 919 -18.39 -12.17 -27.10
N PRO A 920 -18.47 -10.87 -27.39
CA PRO A 920 -19.32 -10.35 -28.49
C PRO A 920 -18.80 -10.66 -29.89
N GLY A 921 -17.62 -11.28 -30.03
CA GLY A 921 -16.96 -11.51 -31.32
C GLY A 921 -16.08 -10.34 -31.74
N ASP A 922 -15.16 -10.58 -32.67
CA ASP A 922 -14.40 -9.54 -33.39
C ASP A 922 -14.72 -9.66 -34.87
N SER A 923 -15.21 -8.57 -35.47
CA SER A 923 -15.69 -8.61 -36.85
C SER A 923 -14.56 -8.88 -37.85
N ASP A 924 -13.35 -8.41 -37.58
CA ASP A 924 -12.20 -8.63 -38.47
C ASP A 924 -11.74 -10.09 -38.42
N LEU A 925 -11.71 -10.69 -37.22
CA LEU A 925 -11.44 -12.11 -37.01
C LEU A 925 -12.50 -13.00 -37.66
N GLU A 926 -13.78 -12.75 -37.40
CA GLU A 926 -14.90 -13.52 -37.95
C GLU A 926 -14.90 -13.50 -39.48
N ASN A 927 -14.67 -12.32 -40.06
CA ASN A 927 -14.53 -12.17 -41.51
C ASN A 927 -13.30 -12.92 -42.05
N ALA A 928 -12.18 -12.91 -41.32
CA ALA A 928 -10.93 -13.52 -41.74
C ALA A 928 -10.91 -15.05 -41.67
N ILE A 929 -11.60 -15.65 -40.70
CA ILE A 929 -11.73 -17.11 -40.56
C ILE A 929 -13.01 -17.65 -41.19
N GLN A 930 -13.89 -16.77 -41.66
CA GLN A 930 -15.18 -17.08 -42.30
C GLN A 930 -16.12 -17.89 -41.40
N LEU A 931 -16.13 -17.56 -40.11
CA LEU A 931 -17.04 -18.13 -39.12
C LEU A 931 -18.00 -17.06 -38.58
N GLY A 932 -18.92 -17.47 -37.72
CA GLY A 932 -19.79 -16.55 -36.99
C GLY A 932 -20.22 -17.18 -35.68
N ASN A 933 -20.50 -16.35 -34.67
CA ASN A 933 -20.82 -16.77 -33.30
C ASN A 933 -19.64 -17.41 -32.56
N THR A 934 -18.43 -16.91 -32.77
CA THR A 934 -17.30 -17.22 -31.88
C THR A 934 -17.62 -16.80 -30.44
N VAL A 935 -17.23 -17.63 -29.47
CA VAL A 935 -17.63 -17.49 -28.06
C VAL A 935 -16.54 -16.90 -27.17
N ASN A 936 -15.28 -16.94 -27.62
CA ASN A 936 -14.11 -16.35 -27.01
C ASN A 936 -12.99 -16.15 -28.05
N ALA A 937 -12.11 -15.17 -27.81
CA ALA A 937 -10.85 -15.00 -28.53
C ALA A 937 -9.87 -14.18 -27.70
N THR A 938 -8.60 -14.24 -28.08
CA THR A 938 -7.54 -13.36 -27.59
C THR A 938 -6.86 -12.72 -28.79
N VAL A 939 -6.78 -11.40 -28.77
CA VAL A 939 -6.19 -10.60 -29.84
C VAL A 939 -4.97 -9.89 -29.31
N LEU A 940 -3.88 -9.92 -30.09
CA LEU A 940 -2.71 -9.09 -29.87
C LEU A 940 -2.56 -8.18 -31.09
N GLU A 941 -2.83 -6.89 -30.90
CA GLU A 941 -2.74 -5.87 -31.95
C GLU A 941 -1.66 -4.84 -31.63
N PHE A 942 -0.88 -4.48 -32.64
CA PHE A 942 0.16 -3.46 -32.54
C PHE A 942 0.43 -2.82 -33.90
N ASP A 943 0.67 -1.50 -33.88
CA ASP A 943 1.19 -0.78 -35.04
C ASP A 943 2.72 -0.92 -35.13
N PHE A 944 3.24 -1.08 -36.34
CA PHE A 944 4.68 -1.10 -36.58
C PHE A 944 5.07 -0.39 -37.87
N ILE A 945 6.28 0.16 -37.90
CA ILE A 945 6.92 0.65 -39.12
C ILE A 945 7.85 -0.47 -39.62
N PRO A 946 7.60 -1.06 -40.80
CA PRO A 946 8.45 -2.14 -41.30
C PRO A 946 9.84 -1.61 -41.61
N ALA A 947 10.85 -2.12 -40.88
CA ALA A 947 12.26 -1.85 -41.14
C ALA A 947 12.84 -2.73 -42.28
N ALA A 948 12.09 -3.75 -42.70
CA ALA A 948 12.46 -4.68 -43.77
C ALA A 948 11.27 -4.94 -44.70
N SER A 949 11.55 -5.43 -45.91
CA SER A 949 10.54 -5.77 -46.91
C SER A 949 9.90 -7.15 -46.73
N TYR A 950 10.31 -7.90 -45.69
CA TYR A 950 9.75 -9.18 -45.33
C TYR A 950 9.70 -9.29 -43.80
N PHE A 951 8.69 -9.99 -43.30
CA PHE A 951 8.58 -10.40 -41.90
C PHE A 951 8.03 -11.82 -41.88
N SER A 952 8.48 -12.63 -40.93
CA SER A 952 8.00 -14.00 -40.74
C SER A 952 8.12 -14.35 -39.26
N PHE A 953 7.18 -15.15 -38.77
CA PHE A 953 7.24 -15.77 -37.44
C PHE A 953 6.73 -17.20 -37.58
N ASP A 954 7.31 -18.09 -36.79
CA ASP A 954 6.78 -19.44 -36.63
C ASP A 954 5.71 -19.42 -35.55
N TYR A 955 4.64 -20.18 -35.74
CA TYR A 955 3.57 -20.31 -34.75
C TYR A 955 3.14 -21.77 -34.63
N ILE A 956 2.58 -22.10 -33.46
CA ILE A 956 1.87 -23.36 -33.22
C ILE A 956 0.46 -22.98 -32.81
N PHE A 957 -0.51 -23.60 -33.47
CA PHE A 957 -1.91 -23.50 -33.11
C PHE A 957 -2.30 -24.73 -32.31
N SER A 958 -2.48 -24.56 -31.00
CA SER A 958 -2.97 -25.59 -30.07
C SER A 958 -4.43 -25.33 -29.75
N SER A 959 -5.27 -26.37 -29.82
CA SER A 959 -6.72 -26.27 -29.62
C SER A 959 -7.23 -27.56 -28.97
N GLU A 960 -8.29 -27.44 -28.16
CA GLU A 960 -8.93 -28.60 -27.56
C GLU A 960 -9.60 -29.47 -28.63
N GLN A 961 -9.31 -30.77 -28.60
CA GLN A 961 -10.08 -31.77 -29.36
C GLN A 961 -10.77 -32.67 -28.33
N TYR A 962 -12.10 -32.68 -28.32
CA TYR A 962 -12.96 -33.40 -27.36
C TYR A 962 -12.87 -34.95 -27.43
N LEU A 963 -11.66 -35.50 -27.27
CA LEU A 963 -11.36 -36.92 -27.43
C LEU A 963 -11.88 -37.78 -26.27
N SER A 964 -12.18 -37.18 -25.12
CA SER A 964 -12.65 -37.88 -23.92
C SER A 964 -14.11 -38.34 -24.02
N SER A 965 -14.94 -37.72 -24.86
CA SER A 965 -16.33 -38.11 -25.10
C SER A 965 -16.76 -37.80 -26.54
N PRO A 966 -16.29 -38.58 -27.53
CA PRO A 966 -16.37 -38.16 -28.92
C PRO A 966 -17.79 -38.36 -29.50
N SER A 967 -18.31 -37.35 -30.20
CA SER A 967 -19.64 -37.36 -30.84
C SER A 967 -19.61 -36.74 -32.24
N ALA A 968 -20.47 -37.17 -33.15
CA ALA A 968 -20.51 -36.66 -34.53
C ALA A 968 -20.83 -35.16 -34.62
N ASN A 969 -21.50 -34.60 -33.60
CA ASN A 969 -21.84 -33.17 -33.52
C ASN A 969 -20.60 -32.28 -33.24
N GLN A 970 -19.50 -32.86 -32.75
CA GLN A 970 -18.27 -32.11 -32.45
C GLN A 970 -17.59 -31.56 -33.69
N CYS A 971 -17.80 -32.16 -34.86
CA CYS A 971 -17.22 -31.67 -36.11
C CYS A 971 -17.77 -30.29 -36.53
N GLY A 972 -18.82 -29.79 -35.85
CA GLY A 972 -19.36 -28.44 -36.02
C GLY A 972 -18.73 -27.37 -35.13
N PHE A 973 -17.93 -27.74 -34.12
CA PHE A 973 -17.17 -26.80 -33.29
C PHE A 973 -15.72 -26.73 -33.78
N THR A 974 -15.16 -25.53 -33.84
CA THR A 974 -13.80 -25.32 -34.34
C THR A 974 -13.20 -24.10 -33.69
N ASP A 975 -11.92 -24.21 -33.36
CA ASP A 975 -11.08 -23.06 -33.05
C ASP A 975 -10.40 -22.58 -34.34
N GLY A 976 -10.01 -21.30 -34.35
CA GLY A 976 -9.37 -20.67 -35.49
C GLY A 976 -8.24 -19.74 -35.07
N PHE A 977 -7.27 -19.56 -35.96
CA PHE A 977 -6.18 -18.61 -35.80
C PHE A 977 -6.11 -17.70 -37.03
N ALA A 978 -6.11 -16.39 -36.80
CA ALA A 978 -5.93 -15.39 -37.84
C ALA A 978 -4.70 -14.53 -37.54
N PHE A 979 -3.94 -14.22 -38.59
CA PHE A 979 -2.91 -13.19 -38.56
C PHE A 979 -3.30 -12.10 -39.55
N LEU A 980 -3.81 -10.98 -39.04
CA LEU A 980 -4.39 -9.94 -39.85
C LEU A 980 -3.40 -8.80 -40.07
N LEU A 981 -3.19 -8.42 -41.33
CA LEU A 981 -2.34 -7.30 -41.70
C LEU A 981 -3.09 -6.34 -42.61
N LYS A 982 -3.07 -5.04 -42.26
CA LYS A 982 -3.47 -3.95 -43.15
C LYS A 982 -2.50 -2.78 -43.03
N LYS A 983 -2.59 -1.85 -43.97
CA LYS A 983 -1.83 -0.59 -43.88
C LYS A 983 -2.53 0.35 -42.90
N ALA A 984 -1.80 0.82 -41.88
CA ALA A 984 -2.34 1.76 -40.91
C ALA A 984 -2.90 3.03 -41.59
N GLY A 985 -4.06 3.49 -41.12
CA GLY A 985 -4.73 4.68 -41.64
C GLY A 985 -5.39 4.54 -43.02
N THR A 986 -5.55 3.33 -43.55
CA THR A 986 -6.28 3.07 -44.81
C THR A 986 -7.58 2.31 -44.56
N SER A 987 -8.51 2.40 -45.52
CA SER A 987 -9.75 1.62 -45.55
C SER A 987 -9.58 0.26 -46.26
N GLU A 988 -8.34 -0.20 -46.43
CA GLU A 988 -8.07 -1.49 -47.07
C GLU A 988 -8.49 -2.62 -46.11
N PRO A 989 -9.09 -3.72 -46.60
CA PRO A 989 -9.46 -4.84 -45.75
C PRO A 989 -8.22 -5.51 -45.16
N TYR A 990 -8.36 -6.09 -43.97
CA TYR A 990 -7.32 -6.94 -43.40
C TYR A 990 -7.04 -8.14 -44.30
N GLN A 991 -5.77 -8.39 -44.56
CA GLN A 991 -5.30 -9.60 -45.20
C GLN A 991 -4.98 -10.64 -44.12
N ASN A 992 -5.66 -11.78 -44.14
CA ASN A 992 -5.28 -12.92 -43.30
C ASN A 992 -4.08 -13.65 -43.90
N LEU A 993 -2.97 -13.68 -43.17
CA LEU A 993 -1.72 -14.34 -43.56
C LEU A 993 -1.62 -15.77 -43.03
N SER A 994 -2.41 -16.15 -42.02
CA SER A 994 -2.43 -17.52 -41.48
C SER A 994 -3.42 -18.41 -42.24
N VAL A 995 -3.02 -18.78 -43.45
CA VAL A 995 -3.75 -19.70 -44.32
C VAL A 995 -2.98 -21.00 -44.51
N VAL A 996 -3.68 -22.11 -44.80
CA VAL A 996 -3.04 -23.38 -45.15
C VAL A 996 -2.11 -23.15 -46.34
N PRO A 997 -0.82 -23.54 -46.27
CA PRO A 997 0.17 -23.14 -47.27
C PRO A 997 -0.25 -23.49 -48.70
N GLY A 998 -0.14 -22.50 -49.60
CA GLY A 998 -0.55 -22.61 -51.01
C GLY A 998 -2.06 -22.45 -51.27
N THR A 999 -2.84 -22.08 -50.26
CA THR A 999 -4.30 -21.87 -50.37
C THR A 999 -4.71 -20.50 -49.81
N THR A 1000 -6.00 -20.18 -49.89
CA THR A 1000 -6.64 -19.06 -49.16
C THR A 1000 -7.46 -19.54 -47.98
N THR A 1001 -7.34 -20.82 -47.59
CA THR A 1001 -8.14 -21.44 -46.53
C THR A 1001 -7.56 -21.04 -45.17
N PRO A 1002 -8.32 -20.38 -44.28
CA PRO A 1002 -7.84 -20.01 -42.96
C PRO A 1002 -7.46 -21.23 -42.12
N VAL A 1003 -6.46 -21.06 -41.24
CA VAL A 1003 -6.05 -22.12 -40.32
C VAL A 1003 -7.05 -22.24 -39.17
N THR A 1004 -7.81 -23.32 -39.24
CA THR A 1004 -8.78 -23.80 -38.23
C THR A 1004 -8.57 -25.28 -37.97
N VAL A 1005 -9.10 -25.77 -36.84
CA VAL A 1005 -9.21 -27.20 -36.53
C VAL A 1005 -9.85 -28.02 -37.67
N ASN A 1006 -10.80 -27.43 -38.40
CA ASN A 1006 -11.45 -28.09 -39.54
C ASN A 1006 -10.55 -28.14 -40.79
N SER A 1007 -9.66 -27.17 -40.95
CA SER A 1007 -8.74 -27.08 -42.09
C SER A 1007 -7.45 -27.89 -41.90
N VAL A 1008 -7.01 -28.12 -40.65
CA VAL A 1008 -5.78 -28.88 -40.32
C VAL A 1008 -6.10 -29.86 -39.20
N ARG A 1009 -6.18 -31.16 -39.54
CA ARG A 1009 -6.60 -32.24 -38.64
C ARG A 1009 -5.96 -33.59 -38.99
N GLY A 1010 -5.31 -34.21 -38.01
CA GLY A 1010 -4.70 -35.54 -38.09
C GLY A 1010 -5.67 -36.72 -37.90
N ALA A 1011 -5.15 -37.94 -38.03
CA ALA A 1011 -5.90 -39.17 -37.80
C ALA A 1011 -6.02 -39.47 -36.28
N GLY A 1012 -7.21 -39.87 -35.80
CA GLY A 1012 -7.44 -40.17 -34.38
C GLY A 1012 -8.73 -39.58 -33.78
N THR A 1013 -9.45 -38.73 -34.53
CA THR A 1013 -10.75 -38.15 -34.14
C THR A 1013 -11.92 -38.85 -34.87
N ILE A 1014 -13.17 -38.59 -34.45
CA ILE A 1014 -14.38 -39.01 -35.20
C ILE A 1014 -14.56 -38.20 -36.51
N CYS A 1015 -13.93 -37.03 -36.62
CA CYS A 1015 -14.06 -36.15 -37.77
C CYS A 1015 -13.05 -36.51 -38.88
N PRO A 1016 -13.37 -36.29 -40.17
CA PRO A 1016 -12.47 -36.60 -41.27
C PRO A 1016 -11.13 -35.83 -41.20
N VAL A 1017 -10.05 -36.50 -41.59
CA VAL A 1017 -8.71 -35.90 -41.72
C VAL A 1017 -8.71 -34.77 -42.76
N SER A 1018 -7.94 -33.71 -42.50
CA SER A 1018 -7.86 -32.53 -43.37
C SER A 1018 -6.44 -31.96 -43.33
N ASN A 1019 -5.78 -31.81 -44.47
CA ASN A 1019 -4.39 -31.35 -44.59
C ASN A 1019 -3.41 -31.92 -43.52
N PRO A 1020 -3.33 -33.25 -43.34
CA PRO A 1020 -2.63 -33.89 -42.21
C PRO A 1020 -1.11 -33.67 -42.19
N ASN A 1021 -0.52 -33.19 -43.29
CA ASN A 1021 0.91 -32.87 -43.36
C ASN A 1021 1.28 -31.62 -42.53
N TYR A 1022 0.30 -30.79 -42.16
CA TYR A 1022 0.48 -29.63 -41.29
C TYR A 1022 -0.01 -29.90 -39.85
N PHE A 1023 -0.46 -31.12 -39.56
CA PHE A 1023 -0.79 -31.56 -38.20
C PHE A 1023 0.44 -32.20 -37.57
N ASP A 1024 0.85 -31.71 -36.41
CA ASP A 1024 2.02 -32.23 -35.70
C ASP A 1024 1.67 -33.47 -34.87
N ALA A 1025 1.05 -33.29 -33.71
CA ALA A 1025 0.63 -34.37 -32.83
C ALA A 1025 -0.56 -33.98 -31.95
N PHE A 1026 -1.16 -34.97 -31.28
CA PHE A 1026 -1.98 -34.72 -30.09
C PHE A 1026 -1.05 -34.58 -28.89
N ASN A 1027 -1.37 -33.64 -27.99
CA ASN A 1027 -0.61 -33.40 -26.78
C ASN A 1027 -0.58 -34.65 -25.87
N ASP A 1028 0.55 -34.88 -25.20
CA ASP A 1028 0.66 -35.86 -24.11
C ASP A 1028 0.31 -35.21 -22.75
N PHE A 1029 0.56 -35.93 -21.65
CA PHE A 1029 0.18 -35.48 -20.30
C PHE A 1029 1.02 -34.31 -19.76
N GLU A 1030 2.19 -34.02 -20.37
CA GLU A 1030 3.11 -32.95 -19.97
C GLU A 1030 3.41 -32.05 -21.17
N HIS A 1031 2.44 -31.21 -21.54
CA HIS A 1031 2.58 -30.28 -22.67
C HIS A 1031 2.50 -28.81 -22.22
N PRO A 1032 3.28 -27.87 -22.80
CA PRO A 1032 3.19 -26.45 -22.45
C PRO A 1032 1.81 -25.84 -22.70
N THR A 1033 1.10 -26.34 -23.71
CA THR A 1033 -0.25 -25.92 -24.09
C THR A 1033 -1.23 -27.09 -23.93
N ASN A 1034 -1.34 -27.66 -22.72
CA ASN A 1034 -2.26 -28.77 -22.41
C ASN A 1034 -3.71 -28.26 -22.30
N TYR A 1035 -4.29 -27.89 -23.44
CA TYR A 1035 -5.68 -27.48 -23.63
C TYR A 1035 -6.57 -28.67 -24.02
#